data_AF-A0A9D5CQZ7-F1
#
_entry.id   AF-A0A9D5CQZ7-F1
#
_cell.length_a   1.000
_cell.length_b   1.000
_cell.length_c   1.000
_cell.angle_alpha   90.00
_cell.angle_beta   90.00
_cell.angle_gamma   90.00
#
_symmetry.space_group_name_H-M   'P 1'
#
loop_
_entity.id
_entity.type
_entity.pdbx_description
1 polymer ?
#
loop_
_entity_poly.entity_id
_entity_poly.type
_entity_poly.pdbx_seq_one_letter_code
_entity_poly.pdbx_strand_id
1 'polypeptide(L)'
;MGIPFYAAVLDRCYAARDLVSLLRAHARILTAGLAGHDLLRTKLCAAYARCDRLREAILLFSFTARRPGFLYNSLIRAHADRCQYASALSLFELMLSDGVPMNAACVASTLRCVSAVASLRLGRRLHSHAIVSSLVLQDPSVPNSLISMYSSCGDLPSARKVFDKMHQGKNLISYTSMIGALGTHGHSKEAFGLFEKILEEGERPDSKAITAVLAACAREGMVEEGRWIFRMIREKRFGDVSLGVEHYTCMVDLLGTAGLVEEAEVLIEGMDGEPDEAMLGALLKACQAHKRFDRADRVWAALLEACRVRGRSLLVGEASHVVYRELQSLPASIVSTKYRTGYHFQPPKNWINGPMYYNGIYHLFYQYNPNGSVWGNIIWAHSVSSDLINWIPLEPGIYPSKPFDINGTWSGSATILPGNKPVIFYTGIDPNNSQVQNIAFPKNLSDPYLREWIKPDYNPVIQPDASIEPSKFRDPTTGWLGPDKRWRVVIGSRRKMRGMAVLYRSKDFVHWIKAKHPLHSSKNTGMWECPDFFPVSLKGKRGLDTSEYGPGVKHVLKVSLDVTRYEYYTVGKYHHMIDRYVPDNTSADDHTGLRYDYGNFYASKTFFDLGKQRRILWGWSNESDTASDDQAKGWAGIQSDVEVSFEVSGLDKAEPFDEKWTDPQVLCGLKGAAVKGGVGPFGLLVLASGDLKEQTAVLFRVFKAPNKHVVLMCHDPSKSSLRPNLYKPSFAGFVDVDISKTKKISLRTLIDHSVVESFGAEGKTCITSRVYPSLAIGEDAHLYVFNNGLEEVRISNLNAWEMTKPRMNT
;
A
#
# COMPACT_ATOMS: atom_id res chain seq x y z
N MET A 1 -52.83 -11.34 -1.64
CA MET A 1 -51.98 -12.56 -1.76
C MET A 1 -51.43 -12.89 -0.38
N GLY A 2 -51.49 -14.15 0.05
CA GLY A 2 -51.06 -14.57 1.39
C GLY A 2 -49.57 -14.93 1.51
N ILE A 3 -49.13 -15.20 2.73
CA ILE A 3 -47.76 -15.61 3.08
C ILE A 3 -47.22 -16.79 2.25
N PRO A 4 -47.98 -17.88 1.98
CA PRO A 4 -47.47 -19.02 1.20
C PRO A 4 -47.05 -18.64 -0.23
N PHE A 5 -47.78 -17.72 -0.86
CA PHE A 5 -47.46 -17.23 -2.20
C PHE A 5 -46.10 -16.51 -2.22
N TYR A 6 -45.89 -15.58 -1.27
CA TYR A 6 -44.64 -14.84 -1.17
C TYR A 6 -43.46 -15.76 -0.80
N ALA A 7 -43.67 -16.75 0.07
CA ALA A 7 -42.64 -17.75 0.39
C ALA A 7 -42.16 -18.49 -0.87
N ALA A 8 -43.08 -18.99 -1.71
CA ALA A 8 -42.76 -19.69 -2.96
C ALA A 8 -42.14 -18.78 -4.05
N VAL A 9 -42.40 -17.48 -4.02
CA VAL A 9 -41.70 -16.50 -4.88
C VAL A 9 -40.25 -16.32 -4.41
N LEU A 10 -40.02 -16.18 -3.10
CA LEU A 10 -38.68 -16.02 -2.54
C LEU A 10 -37.79 -17.24 -2.75
N ASP A 11 -38.34 -18.46 -2.63
CA ASP A 11 -37.61 -19.70 -2.89
C ASP A 11 -37.14 -19.79 -4.35
N ARG A 12 -37.98 -19.37 -5.30
CA ARG A 12 -37.61 -19.28 -6.72
C ARG A 12 -36.53 -18.23 -6.96
N CYS A 13 -36.61 -17.07 -6.30
CA CYS A 13 -35.57 -16.04 -6.40
C CYS A 13 -34.22 -16.53 -5.84
N TYR A 14 -34.24 -17.26 -4.71
CA TYR A 14 -33.06 -17.88 -4.11
C TYR A 14 -32.40 -18.92 -5.04
N ALA A 15 -33.22 -19.79 -5.65
CA ALA A 15 -32.73 -20.82 -6.58
C ALA A 15 -32.14 -20.21 -7.87
N ALA A 16 -32.83 -19.25 -8.48
CA ALA A 16 -32.43 -18.61 -9.73
C ALA A 16 -31.38 -17.49 -9.59
N ARG A 17 -31.09 -17.05 -8.36
CA ARG A 17 -30.33 -15.82 -8.05
C ARG A 17 -30.91 -14.54 -8.68
N ASP A 18 -32.23 -14.49 -8.87
CA ASP A 18 -32.90 -13.35 -9.51
C ASP A 18 -33.11 -12.21 -8.49
N LEU A 19 -32.18 -11.25 -8.51
CA LEU A 19 -32.26 -10.05 -7.68
C LEU A 19 -33.42 -9.11 -8.07
N VAL A 20 -33.81 -9.07 -9.35
CA VAL A 20 -34.85 -8.15 -9.84
C VAL A 20 -36.22 -8.60 -9.34
N SER A 21 -36.52 -9.89 -9.45
CA SER A 21 -37.74 -10.47 -8.88
C SER A 21 -37.73 -10.46 -7.35
N LEU A 22 -36.56 -10.64 -6.71
CA LEU A 22 -36.42 -10.54 -5.25
C LEU A 22 -36.78 -9.13 -4.74
N LEU A 23 -36.26 -8.07 -5.37
CA LEU A 23 -36.58 -6.68 -5.01
C LEU A 23 -38.07 -6.37 -5.20
N ARG A 24 -38.67 -6.82 -6.31
CA ARG A 24 -40.12 -6.69 -6.57
C ARG A 24 -40.97 -7.46 -5.54
N ALA A 25 -40.54 -8.65 -5.14
CA ALA A 25 -41.21 -9.43 -4.11
C ALA A 25 -41.12 -8.77 -2.73
N HIS A 26 -39.94 -8.27 -2.35
CA HIS A 26 -39.74 -7.59 -1.07
C HIS A 26 -40.57 -6.29 -0.97
N ALA A 27 -40.58 -5.48 -2.03
CA ALA A 27 -41.41 -4.28 -2.08
C ALA A 27 -42.91 -4.61 -1.87
N ARG A 28 -43.42 -5.68 -2.51
CA ARG A 28 -44.81 -6.13 -2.34
C ARG A 28 -45.10 -6.71 -0.95
N ILE A 29 -44.13 -7.36 -0.31
CA ILE A 29 -44.24 -7.84 1.09
C ILE A 29 -44.33 -6.66 2.06
N LEU A 30 -43.56 -5.59 1.82
CA LEU A 30 -43.61 -4.35 2.60
C LEU A 30 -44.97 -3.65 2.44
N THR A 31 -45.42 -3.39 1.21
CA THR A 31 -46.71 -2.70 0.97
C THR A 31 -47.93 -3.52 1.42
N ALA A 32 -47.81 -4.84 1.54
CA ALA A 32 -48.85 -5.72 2.06
C ALA A 32 -48.85 -5.82 3.60
N GLY A 33 -47.96 -5.12 4.31
CA GLY A 33 -47.81 -5.21 5.77
C GLY A 33 -47.23 -6.53 6.29
N LEU A 34 -46.70 -7.39 5.41
CA LEU A 34 -46.27 -8.75 5.74
C LEU A 34 -44.80 -8.86 6.18
N ALA A 35 -44.05 -7.75 6.21
CA ALA A 35 -42.64 -7.73 6.63
C ALA A 35 -42.42 -8.13 8.11
N GLY A 36 -43.47 -8.06 8.93
CA GLY A 36 -43.47 -8.59 10.30
C GLY A 36 -43.41 -10.11 10.39
N HIS A 37 -43.66 -10.85 9.31
CA HIS A 37 -43.76 -12.31 9.34
C HIS A 37 -42.40 -13.02 9.23
N ASP A 38 -41.99 -13.73 10.30
CA ASP A 38 -40.67 -14.35 10.44
C ASP A 38 -40.28 -15.29 9.28
N LEU A 39 -41.20 -16.10 8.75
CA LEU A 39 -40.92 -16.98 7.60
C LEU A 39 -40.49 -16.18 6.36
N LEU A 40 -41.11 -15.02 6.11
CA LEU A 40 -40.79 -14.18 4.95
C LEU A 40 -39.48 -13.44 5.17
N ARG A 41 -39.23 -12.91 6.38
CA ARG A 41 -37.95 -12.29 6.75
C ARG A 41 -36.78 -13.26 6.61
N THR A 42 -36.97 -14.49 7.06
CA THR A 42 -35.99 -15.59 6.98
C THR A 42 -35.70 -15.95 5.50
N LYS A 43 -36.72 -16.13 4.66
CA LYS A 43 -36.54 -16.40 3.23
C LYS A 43 -35.93 -15.22 2.46
N LEU A 44 -36.32 -13.99 2.78
CA LEU A 44 -35.70 -12.77 2.23
C LEU A 44 -34.20 -12.70 2.58
N CYS A 45 -33.82 -12.96 3.84
CA CYS A 45 -32.43 -12.97 4.28
C CYS A 45 -31.58 -13.96 3.48
N ALA A 46 -32.04 -15.20 3.32
CA ALA A 46 -31.33 -16.21 2.53
C ALA A 46 -31.25 -15.83 1.04
N ALA A 47 -32.34 -15.33 0.46
CA ALA A 47 -32.39 -14.88 -0.93
C ALA A 47 -31.44 -13.70 -1.19
N TYR A 48 -31.37 -12.70 -0.30
CA TYR A 48 -30.43 -11.58 -0.45
C TYR A 48 -28.97 -12.00 -0.28
N ALA A 49 -28.66 -12.89 0.66
CA ALA A 49 -27.32 -13.46 0.80
C ALA A 49 -26.88 -14.24 -0.46
N ARG A 50 -27.84 -14.87 -1.15
CA ARG A 50 -27.64 -15.65 -2.38
C ARG A 50 -27.60 -14.82 -3.67
N CYS A 51 -28.26 -13.66 -3.67
CA CYS A 51 -28.26 -12.65 -4.72
C CYS A 51 -27.24 -11.52 -4.45
N ASP A 52 -26.18 -11.81 -3.71
CA ASP A 52 -25.00 -10.95 -3.51
C ASP A 52 -25.25 -9.61 -2.78
N ARG A 53 -26.37 -9.51 -2.05
CA ARG A 53 -26.83 -8.34 -1.28
C ARG A 53 -26.69 -8.58 0.23
N LEU A 54 -25.43 -8.68 0.66
CA LEU A 54 -25.07 -8.99 2.05
C LEU A 54 -25.52 -7.94 3.07
N ARG A 55 -25.54 -6.65 2.70
CA ARG A 55 -25.99 -5.57 3.62
C ARG A 55 -27.46 -5.74 3.99
N GLU A 56 -28.30 -6.00 3.00
CA GLU A 56 -29.73 -6.26 3.16
C GLU A 56 -29.98 -7.57 3.92
N ALA A 57 -29.18 -8.62 3.63
CA ALA A 57 -29.26 -9.89 4.33
C ALA A 57 -28.91 -9.75 5.84
N ILE A 58 -27.79 -9.10 6.17
CA ILE A 58 -27.38 -8.84 7.56
C ILE A 58 -28.42 -7.99 8.30
N LEU A 59 -29.02 -6.99 7.63
CA LEU A 59 -30.06 -6.16 8.23
C LEU A 59 -31.29 -7.01 8.62
N LEU A 60 -31.80 -7.82 7.68
CA LEU A 60 -32.94 -8.72 7.93
C LEU A 60 -32.63 -9.78 9.00
N PHE A 61 -31.39 -10.30 9.00
CA PHE A 61 -30.89 -11.22 10.01
C PHE A 61 -30.89 -10.61 11.42
N SER A 62 -30.51 -9.34 11.56
CA SER A 62 -30.51 -8.64 12.86
C SER A 62 -31.92 -8.53 13.47
N PHE A 63 -32.96 -8.36 12.64
CA PHE A 63 -34.37 -8.30 13.03
C PHE A 63 -35.07 -9.68 13.09
N THR A 64 -34.33 -10.79 13.03
CA THR A 64 -34.90 -12.15 13.08
C THR A 64 -34.77 -12.71 14.50
N ALA A 65 -35.89 -12.79 15.23
CA ALA A 65 -35.91 -13.13 16.67
C ALA A 65 -35.49 -14.57 17.00
N ARG A 66 -35.80 -15.53 16.13
CA ARG A 66 -35.25 -16.89 16.15
C ARG A 66 -34.45 -17.11 14.88
N ARG A 67 -33.11 -17.15 14.99
CA ARG A 67 -32.18 -17.31 13.86
C ARG A 67 -31.90 -18.80 13.62
N PRO A 68 -32.54 -19.47 12.64
CA PRO A 68 -32.26 -20.89 12.38
C PRO A 68 -30.86 -21.07 11.78
N GLY A 69 -30.22 -22.21 12.07
CA GLY A 69 -28.85 -22.51 11.62
C GLY A 69 -28.62 -22.39 10.10
N PHE A 70 -29.66 -22.59 9.27
CA PHE A 70 -29.50 -22.41 7.83
C PHE A 70 -29.22 -20.95 7.41
N LEU A 71 -29.67 -19.95 8.18
CA LEU A 71 -29.31 -18.54 7.92
C LEU A 71 -27.85 -18.28 8.23
N TYR A 72 -27.36 -18.76 9.37
CA TYR A 72 -25.93 -18.73 9.72
C TYR A 72 -25.10 -19.38 8.61
N ASN A 73 -25.43 -20.61 8.21
CA ASN A 73 -24.73 -21.32 7.15
C ASN A 73 -24.73 -20.54 5.82
N SER A 74 -25.84 -19.91 5.47
CA SER A 74 -25.98 -19.11 4.23
C SER A 74 -25.12 -17.86 4.26
N LEU A 75 -25.10 -17.13 5.38
CA LEU A 75 -24.31 -15.91 5.55
C LEU A 75 -22.81 -16.21 5.70
N ILE A 76 -22.43 -17.18 6.54
CA ILE A 76 -21.04 -17.64 6.72
C ILE A 76 -20.48 -18.07 5.35
N ARG A 77 -21.24 -18.84 4.57
CA ARG A 77 -20.85 -19.19 3.20
C ARG A 77 -20.73 -17.97 2.29
N ALA A 78 -21.73 -17.08 2.28
CA ALA A 78 -21.72 -15.90 1.42
C ALA A 78 -20.58 -14.92 1.72
N HIS A 79 -20.10 -14.85 2.97
CA HIS A 79 -18.88 -14.12 3.34
C HIS A 79 -17.60 -14.90 3.00
N ALA A 80 -17.57 -16.22 3.25
CA ALA A 80 -16.43 -17.08 2.93
C ALA A 80 -16.12 -17.11 1.42
N ASP A 81 -17.16 -17.22 0.59
CA ASP A 81 -17.08 -17.22 -0.88
C ASP A 81 -16.68 -15.83 -1.45
N ARG A 82 -16.53 -14.80 -0.60
CA ARG A 82 -16.07 -13.42 -0.91
C ARG A 82 -14.73 -13.05 -0.27
N CYS A 83 -14.06 -13.99 0.37
CA CYS A 83 -12.85 -13.72 1.17
C CYS A 83 -13.08 -12.77 2.37
N GLN A 84 -14.33 -12.56 2.80
CA GLN A 84 -14.68 -11.74 3.97
C GLN A 84 -14.59 -12.58 5.26
N TYR A 85 -13.43 -13.19 5.48
CA TYR A 85 -13.22 -14.22 6.49
C TYR A 85 -13.51 -13.74 7.91
N ALA A 86 -13.16 -12.49 8.25
CA ALA A 86 -13.46 -11.91 9.57
C ALA A 86 -14.97 -11.83 9.86
N SER A 87 -15.79 -11.46 8.86
CA SER A 87 -17.25 -11.41 8.99
C SER A 87 -17.86 -12.80 9.09
N ALA A 88 -17.36 -13.77 8.31
CA ALA A 88 -17.76 -15.17 8.40
C ALA A 88 -17.45 -15.76 9.80
N LEU A 89 -16.26 -15.49 10.34
CA LEU A 89 -15.85 -15.95 11.67
C LEU A 89 -16.64 -15.26 12.80
N SER A 90 -17.00 -13.99 12.64
CA SER A 90 -17.87 -13.26 13.58
C SER A 90 -19.27 -13.86 13.64
N LEU A 91 -19.84 -14.24 12.49
CA LEU A 91 -21.12 -14.95 12.42
C LEU A 91 -21.05 -16.36 13.00
N PHE A 92 -19.91 -17.04 12.89
CA PHE A 92 -19.67 -18.33 13.54
C PHE A 92 -19.64 -18.21 15.07
N GLU A 93 -18.93 -17.23 15.64
CA GLU A 93 -18.94 -17.02 17.10
C GLU A 93 -20.35 -16.64 17.59
N LEU A 94 -21.12 -15.86 16.81
CA LEU A 94 -22.52 -15.55 17.10
C LEU A 94 -23.44 -16.80 17.01
N MET A 95 -23.18 -17.70 16.07
CA MET A 95 -23.88 -18.99 15.96
C MET A 95 -23.67 -19.85 17.21
N LEU A 96 -22.45 -19.85 17.75
CA LEU A 96 -22.11 -20.53 18.99
C LEU A 96 -22.75 -19.87 20.22
N SER A 97 -22.79 -18.53 20.29
CA SER A 97 -23.43 -17.83 21.43
C SER A 97 -24.94 -17.99 21.44
N ASP A 98 -25.58 -18.09 20.26
CA ASP A 98 -27.01 -18.38 20.12
C ASP A 98 -27.34 -19.87 20.38
N GLY A 99 -26.34 -20.71 20.70
CA GLY A 99 -26.51 -22.14 21.01
C GLY A 99 -26.91 -22.99 19.79
N VAL A 100 -26.68 -22.51 18.57
CA VAL A 100 -27.13 -23.17 17.34
C VAL A 100 -26.09 -24.21 16.90
N PRO A 101 -26.44 -25.51 16.77
CA PRO A 101 -25.48 -26.54 16.40
C PRO A 101 -25.00 -26.38 14.96
N MET A 102 -23.70 -26.58 14.74
CA MET A 102 -23.11 -26.59 13.40
C MET A 102 -23.48 -27.86 12.64
N ASN A 103 -23.50 -27.78 11.31
CA ASN A 103 -23.47 -28.94 10.42
C ASN A 103 -22.16 -28.99 9.64
N ALA A 104 -21.87 -30.12 8.99
CA ALA A 104 -20.61 -30.34 8.28
C ALA A 104 -20.29 -29.25 7.23
N ALA A 105 -21.27 -28.82 6.44
CA ALA A 105 -21.10 -27.74 5.45
C ALA A 105 -20.72 -26.38 6.08
N CYS A 106 -21.25 -26.08 7.27
CA CYS A 106 -20.89 -24.90 8.04
C CYS A 106 -19.46 -25.03 8.61
N VAL A 107 -19.11 -26.20 9.16
CA VAL A 107 -17.75 -26.49 9.65
C VAL A 107 -16.74 -26.35 8.51
N ALA A 108 -17.00 -26.93 7.33
CA ALA A 108 -16.11 -26.83 6.17
C ALA A 108 -15.94 -25.39 5.66
N SER A 109 -17.02 -24.59 5.59
CA SER A 109 -16.93 -23.18 5.19
C SER A 109 -16.22 -22.32 6.24
N THR A 110 -16.40 -22.61 7.53
CA THR A 110 -15.74 -21.90 8.63
C THR A 110 -14.26 -22.28 8.70
N LEU A 111 -13.90 -23.56 8.55
CA LEU A 111 -12.52 -24.04 8.47
C LEU A 111 -11.77 -23.35 7.32
N ARG A 112 -12.39 -23.20 6.15
CA ARG A 112 -11.80 -22.43 5.03
C ARG A 112 -11.47 -20.99 5.41
N CYS A 113 -12.33 -20.34 6.19
CA CYS A 113 -12.06 -19.00 6.71
C CYS A 113 -10.91 -19.00 7.72
N VAL A 114 -10.86 -20.01 8.62
CA VAL A 114 -9.76 -20.18 9.57
C VAL A 114 -8.42 -20.41 8.87
N SER A 115 -8.38 -21.24 7.82
CA SER A 115 -7.19 -21.48 6.99
C SER A 115 -6.65 -20.17 6.42
N ALA A 116 -7.55 -19.34 5.85
CA ALA A 116 -7.16 -18.10 5.19
C ALA A 116 -6.68 -17.00 6.16
N VAL A 117 -7.05 -17.06 7.44
CA VAL A 117 -6.51 -16.18 8.50
C VAL A 117 -5.43 -16.85 9.37
N ALA A 118 -4.98 -18.05 8.99
CA ALA A 118 -3.96 -18.87 9.68
C ALA A 118 -4.18 -19.03 11.22
N SER A 119 -5.43 -18.99 11.69
CA SER A 119 -5.72 -18.90 13.13
C SER A 119 -5.87 -20.28 13.80
N LEU A 120 -4.73 -20.89 14.14
CA LEU A 120 -4.66 -22.20 14.83
C LEU A 120 -5.55 -22.30 16.10
N ARG A 121 -5.71 -21.21 16.87
CA ARG A 121 -6.57 -21.16 18.06
C ARG A 121 -8.05 -21.41 17.73
N LEU A 122 -8.57 -20.74 16.70
CA LEU A 122 -9.94 -20.92 16.21
C LEU A 122 -10.10 -22.29 15.55
N GLY A 123 -9.09 -22.75 14.80
CA GLY A 123 -9.07 -24.07 14.18
C GLY A 123 -9.18 -25.21 15.19
N ARG A 124 -8.42 -25.12 16.29
CA ARG A 124 -8.49 -26.09 17.40
C ARG A 124 -9.86 -26.06 18.11
N ARG A 125 -10.43 -24.87 18.39
CA ARG A 125 -11.80 -24.75 18.94
C ARG A 125 -12.85 -25.38 18.03
N LEU A 126 -12.79 -25.11 16.73
CA LEU A 126 -13.71 -25.66 15.74
C LEU A 126 -13.53 -27.18 15.56
N HIS A 127 -12.30 -27.69 15.62
CA HIS A 127 -12.01 -29.12 15.64
C HIS A 127 -12.62 -29.80 16.88
N SER A 128 -12.44 -29.22 18.07
CA SER A 128 -13.08 -29.73 19.31
C SER A 128 -14.60 -29.77 19.19
N HIS A 129 -15.23 -28.72 18.65
CA HIS A 129 -16.68 -28.71 18.42
C HIS A 129 -17.11 -29.79 17.42
N ALA A 130 -16.38 -29.95 16.29
CA ALA A 130 -16.67 -30.98 15.30
C ALA A 130 -16.51 -32.42 15.83
N ILE A 131 -15.60 -32.65 16.79
CA ILE A 131 -15.48 -33.93 17.52
C ILE A 131 -16.69 -34.14 18.44
N VAL A 132 -17.04 -33.14 19.26
CA VAL A 132 -18.15 -33.24 20.23
C VAL A 132 -19.50 -33.44 19.53
N SER A 133 -19.69 -32.84 18.35
CA SER A 133 -20.88 -33.03 17.50
C SER A 133 -20.82 -34.28 16.61
N SER A 134 -19.81 -35.16 16.76
CA SER A 134 -19.59 -36.36 15.93
C SER A 134 -19.41 -36.12 14.42
N LEU A 135 -19.31 -34.86 13.98
CA LEU A 135 -19.25 -34.48 12.56
C LEU A 135 -17.99 -35.01 11.86
N VAL A 136 -16.87 -35.14 12.60
CA VAL A 136 -15.61 -35.69 12.07
C VAL A 136 -15.76 -37.16 11.64
N LEU A 137 -16.67 -37.92 12.26
CA LEU A 137 -16.93 -39.33 11.93
C LEU A 137 -18.07 -39.50 10.92
N GLN A 138 -19.01 -38.55 10.86
CA GLN A 138 -20.20 -38.64 10.00
C GLN A 138 -19.99 -38.11 8.57
N ASP A 139 -19.09 -37.14 8.37
CA ASP A 139 -18.87 -36.52 7.06
C ASP A 139 -17.37 -36.38 6.76
N PRO A 140 -16.82 -37.11 5.75
CA PRO A 140 -15.39 -37.07 5.42
C PRO A 140 -14.91 -35.72 4.88
N SER A 141 -15.80 -34.80 4.50
CA SER A 141 -15.40 -33.43 4.12
C SER A 141 -14.84 -32.64 5.31
N VAL A 142 -15.22 -32.98 6.54
CA VAL A 142 -14.76 -32.34 7.78
C VAL A 142 -13.29 -32.65 8.08
N PRO A 143 -12.83 -33.92 8.21
CA PRO A 143 -11.41 -34.23 8.40
C PRO A 143 -10.54 -33.77 7.22
N ASN A 144 -11.03 -33.83 5.98
CA ASN A 144 -10.30 -33.28 4.82
C ASN A 144 -10.09 -31.75 4.95
N SER A 145 -11.13 -31.01 5.35
CA SER A 145 -11.02 -29.57 5.63
C SER A 145 -10.11 -29.26 6.83
N LEU A 146 -10.06 -30.15 7.83
CA LEU A 146 -9.18 -30.02 9.00
C LEU A 146 -7.70 -30.22 8.62
N ILE A 147 -7.37 -31.19 7.75
CA ILE A 147 -6.01 -31.39 7.22
C ILE A 147 -5.53 -30.10 6.54
N SER A 148 -6.33 -29.55 5.62
CA SER A 148 -6.01 -28.29 4.93
C SER A 148 -5.86 -27.10 5.90
N MET A 149 -6.71 -27.02 6.93
CA MET A 149 -6.66 -25.95 7.94
C MET A 149 -5.42 -26.03 8.83
N TYR A 150 -5.09 -27.21 9.36
CA TYR A 150 -3.88 -27.40 10.17
C TYR A 150 -2.61 -27.14 9.37
N SER A 151 -2.55 -27.62 8.12
CA SER A 151 -1.45 -27.30 7.19
C SER A 151 -1.31 -25.80 6.95
N SER A 152 -2.42 -25.09 6.64
CA SER A 152 -2.41 -23.64 6.43
C SER A 152 -2.02 -22.84 7.68
N CYS A 153 -2.26 -23.39 8.88
CA CYS A 153 -1.87 -22.79 10.16
C CYS A 153 -0.46 -23.17 10.63
N GLY A 154 0.35 -23.85 9.81
CA GLY A 154 1.73 -24.24 10.16
C GLY A 154 1.86 -25.52 11.01
N ASP A 155 0.77 -26.25 11.29
CA ASP A 155 0.72 -27.39 12.22
C ASP A 155 0.55 -28.71 11.46
N LEU A 156 1.54 -29.05 10.60
CA LEU A 156 1.59 -30.32 9.88
C LEU A 156 1.47 -31.55 10.80
N PRO A 157 2.08 -31.62 12.01
CA PRO A 157 1.90 -32.76 12.91
C PRO A 157 0.44 -32.99 13.32
N SER A 158 -0.36 -31.93 13.49
CA SER A 158 -1.80 -32.08 13.75
C SER A 158 -2.60 -32.44 12.50
N ALA A 159 -2.22 -31.93 11.33
CA ALA A 159 -2.81 -32.37 10.05
C ALA A 159 -2.60 -33.89 9.85
N ARG A 160 -1.37 -34.38 10.07
CA ARG A 160 -1.03 -35.80 10.00
C ARG A 160 -1.80 -36.65 11.02
N LYS A 161 -1.92 -36.19 12.28
CA LYS A 161 -2.74 -36.86 13.30
C LYS A 161 -4.22 -36.96 12.93
N VAL A 162 -4.78 -35.99 12.20
CA VAL A 162 -6.14 -36.09 11.66
C VAL A 162 -6.19 -37.15 10.58
N PHE A 163 -5.29 -37.08 9.59
CA PHE A 163 -5.21 -38.04 8.49
C PHE A 163 -5.05 -39.49 8.97
N ASP A 164 -4.11 -39.76 9.88
CA ASP A 164 -3.82 -41.12 10.37
C ASP A 164 -4.99 -41.75 11.15
N LYS A 165 -5.84 -40.93 11.77
CA LYS A 165 -7.04 -41.38 12.49
C LYS A 165 -8.24 -41.69 11.60
N MET A 166 -8.17 -41.45 10.29
CA MET A 166 -9.26 -41.73 9.33
C MET A 166 -9.35 -43.23 8.97
N HIS A 167 -9.29 -44.13 9.95
CA HIS A 167 -9.03 -45.57 9.78
C HIS A 167 -9.95 -46.32 8.79
N GLN A 168 -11.18 -45.86 8.55
CA GLN A 168 -12.13 -46.44 7.59
C GLN A 168 -12.68 -45.41 6.58
N GLY A 169 -12.12 -44.20 6.56
CA GLY A 169 -12.66 -43.05 5.81
C GLY A 169 -11.65 -42.35 4.90
N LYS A 170 -10.45 -42.92 4.72
CA LYS A 170 -9.50 -42.46 3.71
C LYS A 170 -10.05 -42.75 2.31
N ASN A 171 -9.93 -41.75 1.45
CA ASN A 171 -10.23 -41.78 0.03
C ASN A 171 -9.28 -40.84 -0.71
N LEU A 172 -9.31 -40.83 -2.05
CA LEU A 172 -8.54 -39.93 -2.89
C LEU A 172 -8.50 -38.46 -2.42
N ILE A 173 -9.61 -37.90 -1.92
CA ILE A 173 -9.65 -36.51 -1.44
C ILE A 173 -8.81 -36.33 -0.17
N SER A 174 -8.83 -37.30 0.75
CA SER A 174 -8.00 -37.29 1.96
C SER A 174 -6.51 -37.42 1.64
N TYR A 175 -6.14 -38.29 0.69
CA TYR A 175 -4.77 -38.43 0.22
C TYR A 175 -4.30 -37.14 -0.47
N THR A 176 -5.10 -36.59 -1.41
CA THR A 176 -4.82 -35.31 -2.08
C THR A 176 -4.62 -34.15 -1.09
N SER A 177 -5.45 -34.10 -0.04
CA SER A 177 -5.34 -33.09 1.02
C SER A 177 -4.04 -33.23 1.81
N MET A 178 -3.60 -34.46 2.09
CA MET A 178 -2.34 -34.74 2.80
C MET A 178 -1.11 -34.53 1.91
N ILE A 179 -1.16 -34.90 0.62
CA ILE A 179 -0.11 -34.65 -0.39
C ILE A 179 0.14 -33.14 -0.52
N GLY A 180 -0.93 -32.34 -0.66
CA GLY A 180 -0.82 -30.88 -0.67
C GLY A 180 -0.27 -30.31 0.64
N ALA A 181 -0.64 -30.90 1.79
CA ALA A 181 -0.12 -30.50 3.10
C ALA A 181 1.38 -30.82 3.28
N LEU A 182 1.85 -31.96 2.79
CA LEU A 182 3.27 -32.33 2.82
C LEU A 182 4.09 -31.47 1.86
N GLY A 183 3.61 -31.29 0.62
CA GLY A 183 4.27 -30.43 -0.37
C GLY A 183 4.42 -28.99 0.11
N THR A 184 3.36 -28.39 0.68
CA THR A 184 3.43 -27.01 1.22
C THR A 184 4.41 -26.82 2.37
N HIS A 185 4.80 -27.91 3.06
CA HIS A 185 5.73 -27.89 4.20
C HIS A 185 7.14 -28.39 3.87
N GLY A 186 7.47 -28.69 2.60
CA GLY A 186 8.80 -29.19 2.22
C GLY A 186 9.04 -30.65 2.64
N HIS A 187 8.02 -31.49 2.45
CA HIS A 187 8.09 -32.94 2.60
C HIS A 187 7.72 -33.63 1.27
N SER A 188 8.23 -33.15 0.14
CA SER A 188 7.78 -33.54 -1.21
C SER A 188 8.03 -35.01 -1.52
N LYS A 189 9.11 -35.61 -1.00
CA LYS A 189 9.34 -37.07 -1.09
C LYS A 189 8.26 -37.89 -0.40
N GLU A 190 7.78 -37.44 0.77
CA GLU A 190 6.68 -38.10 1.47
C GLU A 190 5.34 -37.87 0.76
N ALA A 191 5.15 -36.69 0.17
CA ALA A 191 4.00 -36.39 -0.69
C ALA A 191 3.97 -37.31 -1.92
N PHE A 192 5.12 -37.56 -2.56
CA PHE A 192 5.24 -38.50 -3.67
C PHE A 192 4.99 -39.95 -3.22
N GLY A 193 5.55 -40.39 -2.09
CA GLY A 193 5.27 -41.72 -1.54
C GLY A 193 3.79 -41.95 -1.18
N LEU A 194 3.06 -40.91 -0.73
CA LEU A 194 1.59 -41.00 -0.60
C LEU A 194 0.88 -41.07 -1.95
N PHE A 195 1.42 -40.48 -3.02
CA PHE A 195 0.87 -40.60 -4.37
C PHE A 195 1.12 -41.99 -4.97
N GLU A 196 2.32 -42.55 -4.82
CA GLU A 196 2.62 -43.94 -5.19
C GLU A 196 1.67 -44.90 -4.47
N LYS A 197 1.41 -44.66 -3.17
CA LYS A 197 0.47 -45.46 -2.40
C LYS A 197 -0.98 -45.43 -2.95
N ILE A 198 -1.46 -44.31 -3.52
CA ILE A 198 -2.77 -44.27 -4.22
C ILE A 198 -2.78 -45.29 -5.37
N LEU A 199 -1.68 -45.35 -6.13
CA LEU A 199 -1.53 -46.26 -7.27
C LEU A 199 -1.43 -47.73 -6.83
N GLU A 200 -0.72 -48.02 -5.74
CA GLU A 200 -0.62 -49.36 -5.13
C GLU A 200 -1.95 -49.87 -4.59
N GLU A 201 -2.76 -49.00 -3.95
CA GLU A 201 -4.12 -49.32 -3.49
C GLU A 201 -5.13 -49.45 -4.66
N GLY A 202 -4.70 -49.22 -5.91
CA GLY A 202 -5.51 -49.38 -7.12
C GLY A 202 -6.52 -48.24 -7.37
N GLU A 203 -6.48 -47.17 -6.57
CA GLU A 203 -7.25 -45.96 -6.84
C GLU A 203 -6.65 -45.21 -8.04
N ARG A 204 -7.51 -44.70 -8.93
CA ARG A 204 -7.06 -43.85 -10.04
C ARG A 204 -6.97 -42.40 -9.57
N PRO A 205 -5.80 -41.74 -9.67
CA PRO A 205 -5.69 -40.35 -9.26
C PRO A 205 -6.44 -39.43 -10.23
N ASP A 206 -7.11 -38.41 -9.69
CA ASP A 206 -7.74 -37.37 -10.49
C ASP A 206 -6.76 -36.22 -10.80
N SER A 207 -7.17 -35.28 -11.65
CA SER A 207 -6.34 -34.10 -12.00
C SER A 207 -5.92 -33.30 -10.75
N LYS A 208 -6.72 -33.32 -9.66
CA LYS A 208 -6.38 -32.63 -8.41
C LYS A 208 -5.28 -33.36 -7.63
N ALA A 209 -5.34 -34.68 -7.53
CA ALA A 209 -4.29 -35.50 -6.92
C ALA A 209 -2.96 -35.32 -7.67
N ILE A 210 -3.01 -35.37 -9.00
CA ILE A 210 -1.87 -35.16 -9.90
C ILE A 210 -1.30 -33.75 -9.74
N THR A 211 -2.15 -32.71 -9.75
CA THR A 211 -1.73 -31.32 -9.53
C THR A 211 -1.11 -31.13 -8.14
N ALA A 212 -1.65 -31.76 -7.10
CA ALA A 212 -1.12 -31.68 -5.75
C ALA A 212 0.29 -32.30 -5.62
N VAL A 213 0.53 -33.46 -6.24
CA VAL A 213 1.88 -34.07 -6.23
C VAL A 213 2.85 -33.30 -7.13
N LEU A 214 2.43 -32.80 -8.29
CA LEU A 214 3.29 -31.96 -9.15
C LEU A 214 3.69 -30.65 -8.44
N ALA A 215 2.77 -30.01 -7.72
CA ALA A 215 3.05 -28.83 -6.90
C ALA A 215 3.91 -29.12 -5.65
N ALA A 216 3.96 -30.37 -5.19
CA ALA A 216 4.94 -30.82 -4.21
C ALA A 216 6.32 -30.98 -4.88
N CYS A 217 6.41 -31.69 -6.00
CA CYS A 217 7.64 -31.86 -6.76
C CYS A 217 8.30 -30.51 -7.10
N ALA A 218 7.50 -29.53 -7.53
CA ALA A 218 7.95 -28.18 -7.89
C ALA A 218 8.74 -27.47 -6.77
N ARG A 219 8.35 -27.67 -5.50
CA ARG A 219 8.98 -27.00 -4.34
C ARG A 219 10.37 -27.52 -3.98
N GLU A 220 10.66 -28.79 -4.26
CA GLU A 220 11.97 -29.41 -3.98
C GLU A 220 12.79 -29.68 -5.25
N GLY A 221 12.29 -29.31 -6.43
CA GLY A 221 13.00 -29.54 -7.70
C GLY A 221 13.04 -31.02 -8.12
N MET A 222 12.00 -31.80 -7.79
CA MET A 222 11.87 -33.22 -8.15
C MET A 222 11.47 -33.36 -9.64
N VAL A 223 12.41 -33.03 -10.53
CA VAL A 223 12.19 -32.91 -11.98
C VAL A 223 11.87 -34.25 -12.64
N GLU A 224 12.57 -35.32 -12.27
CA GLU A 224 12.39 -36.64 -12.88
C GLU A 224 11.03 -37.26 -12.51
N GLU A 225 10.60 -37.07 -11.26
CA GLU A 225 9.30 -37.48 -10.76
C GLU A 225 8.16 -36.71 -11.45
N GLY A 226 8.32 -35.40 -11.66
CA GLY A 226 7.39 -34.59 -12.44
C GLY A 226 7.30 -35.01 -13.91
N ARG A 227 8.47 -35.26 -14.55
CA ARG A 227 8.55 -35.80 -15.92
C ARG A 227 7.91 -37.18 -16.04
N TRP A 228 8.07 -38.04 -15.03
CA TRP A 228 7.44 -39.36 -14.98
C TRP A 228 5.91 -39.24 -14.90
N ILE A 229 5.38 -38.40 -14.00
CA ILE A 229 3.92 -38.12 -13.93
C ILE A 229 3.39 -37.65 -15.29
N PHE A 230 4.05 -36.70 -15.94
CA PHE A 230 3.65 -36.18 -17.25
C PHE A 230 3.65 -37.26 -18.36
N ARG A 231 4.63 -38.17 -18.34
CA ARG A 231 4.69 -39.32 -19.25
C ARG A 231 3.53 -40.29 -19.02
N MET A 232 3.24 -40.61 -17.75
CA MET A 232 2.16 -41.52 -17.37
C MET A 232 0.78 -40.99 -17.79
N ILE A 233 0.55 -39.68 -17.75
CA ILE A 233 -0.67 -39.04 -18.29
C ILE A 233 -0.74 -39.19 -19.82
N ARG A 234 0.34 -38.89 -20.54
CA ARG A 234 0.41 -39.05 -22.01
C ARG A 234 0.20 -40.50 -22.47
N GLU A 235 0.70 -41.46 -21.71
CA GLU A 235 0.48 -42.90 -21.92
C GLU A 235 -0.92 -43.39 -21.45
N LYS A 236 -1.80 -42.50 -20.98
CA LYS A 236 -3.13 -42.82 -20.42
C LYS A 236 -3.13 -43.83 -19.26
N ARG A 237 -2.04 -43.89 -18.50
CA ARG A 237 -1.87 -44.85 -17.38
C ARG A 237 -2.76 -44.51 -16.18
N PHE A 238 -3.16 -43.25 -16.03
CA PHE A 238 -4.12 -42.80 -15.00
C PHE A 238 -5.59 -42.80 -15.48
N GLY A 239 -5.89 -43.41 -16.63
CA GLY A 239 -7.24 -43.44 -17.22
C GLY A 239 -7.52 -42.23 -18.11
N ASP A 240 -8.70 -41.63 -17.97
CA ASP A 240 -9.19 -40.55 -18.85
C ASP A 240 -8.69 -39.15 -18.49
N VAL A 241 -7.73 -39.03 -17.58
CA VAL A 241 -7.11 -37.73 -17.24
C VAL A 241 -6.24 -37.26 -18.41
N SER A 242 -6.51 -36.06 -18.90
CA SER A 242 -5.69 -35.35 -19.89
C SER A 242 -4.81 -34.27 -19.24
N LEU A 243 -3.79 -33.81 -19.97
CA LEU A 243 -2.95 -32.70 -19.53
C LEU A 243 -3.71 -31.36 -19.65
N GLY A 244 -4.49 -31.02 -18.61
CA GLY A 244 -5.03 -29.67 -18.40
C GLY A 244 -3.97 -28.62 -18.03
N VAL A 245 -4.34 -27.35 -18.18
CA VAL A 245 -3.50 -26.15 -17.91
C VAL A 245 -2.88 -26.19 -16.51
N GLU A 246 -3.62 -26.69 -15.51
CA GLU A 246 -3.16 -26.82 -14.12
C GLU A 246 -1.89 -27.68 -13.98
N HIS A 247 -1.77 -28.74 -14.78
CA HIS A 247 -0.59 -29.60 -14.78
C HIS A 247 0.61 -28.93 -15.44
N TYR A 248 0.37 -28.22 -16.55
CA TYR A 248 1.39 -27.43 -17.26
C TYR A 248 1.94 -26.32 -16.35
N THR A 249 1.08 -25.61 -15.61
CA THR A 249 1.49 -24.57 -14.65
C THR A 249 2.41 -25.14 -13.56
N CYS A 250 2.11 -26.32 -13.01
CA CYS A 250 2.99 -26.97 -12.03
C CYS A 250 4.32 -27.43 -12.63
N MET A 251 4.35 -27.94 -13.87
CA MET A 251 5.61 -28.28 -14.53
C MET A 251 6.46 -27.06 -14.88
N VAL A 252 5.83 -25.93 -15.26
CA VAL A 252 6.53 -24.66 -15.51
C VAL A 252 7.15 -24.11 -14.22
N ASP A 253 6.46 -24.17 -13.06
CA ASP A 253 7.05 -23.78 -11.76
C ASP A 253 8.15 -24.76 -11.32
N LEU A 254 8.03 -26.06 -11.61
CA LEU A 254 9.05 -27.09 -11.34
C LEU A 254 10.33 -26.87 -12.16
N LEU A 255 10.20 -26.86 -13.49
CA LEU A 255 11.31 -26.63 -14.42
C LEU A 255 11.93 -25.25 -14.18
N GLY A 256 11.10 -24.24 -13.95
CA GLY A 256 11.52 -22.89 -13.61
C GLY A 256 12.30 -22.81 -12.30
N THR A 257 11.85 -23.49 -11.24
CA THR A 257 12.57 -23.58 -9.96
C THR A 257 13.92 -24.28 -10.14
N ALA A 258 13.95 -25.36 -10.92
CA ALA A 258 15.19 -26.09 -11.28
C ALA A 258 16.13 -25.33 -12.24
N GLY A 259 15.73 -24.17 -12.77
CA GLY A 259 16.53 -23.35 -13.70
C GLY A 259 16.46 -23.77 -15.17
N LEU A 260 15.62 -24.75 -15.50
CA LEU A 260 15.36 -25.26 -16.85
C LEU A 260 14.34 -24.37 -17.60
N VAL A 261 14.63 -23.06 -17.64
CA VAL A 261 13.73 -22.02 -18.19
C VAL A 261 13.45 -22.24 -19.68
N GLU A 262 14.46 -22.68 -20.45
CA GLU A 262 14.30 -23.13 -21.83
C GLU A 262 13.24 -24.22 -22.00
N GLU A 263 13.30 -25.26 -21.16
CA GLU A 263 12.40 -26.41 -21.23
C GLU A 263 10.98 -26.01 -20.81
N ALA A 264 10.85 -25.07 -19.86
CA ALA A 264 9.58 -24.50 -19.46
C ALA A 264 8.92 -23.68 -20.60
N GLU A 265 9.68 -22.87 -21.36
CA GLU A 265 9.15 -22.16 -22.54
C GLU A 265 8.68 -23.16 -23.62
N VAL A 266 9.51 -24.15 -23.98
CA VAL A 266 9.16 -25.18 -24.98
C VAL A 266 7.94 -26.01 -24.55
N LEU A 267 7.78 -26.25 -23.25
CA LEU A 267 6.61 -26.95 -22.72
C LEU A 267 5.31 -26.14 -22.90
N ILE A 268 5.38 -24.81 -22.80
CA ILE A 268 4.23 -23.91 -23.07
C ILE A 268 3.93 -23.87 -24.57
N GLU A 269 4.95 -23.76 -25.42
CA GLU A 269 4.79 -23.78 -26.89
C GLU A 269 4.17 -25.10 -27.40
N GLY A 270 4.39 -26.21 -26.69
CA GLY A 270 3.80 -27.53 -26.96
C GLY A 270 2.49 -27.84 -26.20
N MET A 271 1.74 -26.82 -25.77
CA MET A 271 0.43 -26.99 -25.12
C MET A 271 -0.74 -26.76 -26.09
N ASP A 272 -1.76 -27.61 -26.01
CA ASP A 272 -3.05 -27.41 -26.70
C ASP A 272 -3.89 -26.33 -25.98
N GLY A 273 -3.54 -25.05 -26.18
CA GLY A 273 -4.31 -23.90 -25.69
C GLY A 273 -3.44 -22.75 -25.18
N GLU A 274 -4.09 -21.64 -24.82
CA GLU A 274 -3.41 -20.44 -24.33
C GLU A 274 -2.95 -20.60 -22.85
N PRO A 275 -1.70 -20.20 -22.51
CA PRO A 275 -1.22 -20.20 -21.13
C PRO A 275 -2.04 -19.24 -20.25
N ASP A 276 -2.22 -19.60 -18.98
CA ASP A 276 -2.92 -18.76 -18.02
C ASP A 276 -1.96 -17.84 -17.24
N GLU A 277 -2.55 -16.89 -16.50
CA GLU A 277 -1.82 -15.88 -15.72
C GLU A 277 -0.90 -16.53 -14.67
N ALA A 278 -1.27 -17.70 -14.15
CA ALA A 278 -0.48 -18.44 -13.17
C ALA A 278 0.75 -19.08 -13.81
N MET A 279 0.61 -19.67 -15.00
CA MET A 279 1.69 -20.25 -15.79
C MET A 279 2.72 -19.20 -16.21
N LEU A 280 2.26 -18.08 -16.78
CA LEU A 280 3.12 -16.98 -17.19
C LEU A 280 3.77 -16.30 -15.98
N GLY A 281 3.07 -16.18 -14.84
CA GLY A 281 3.62 -15.72 -13.58
C GLY A 281 4.72 -16.63 -13.01
N ALA A 282 4.53 -17.96 -13.08
CA ALA A 282 5.54 -18.94 -12.66
C ALA A 282 6.80 -18.87 -13.55
N LEU A 283 6.63 -18.82 -14.87
CA LEU A 283 7.76 -18.66 -15.80
C LEU A 283 8.50 -17.33 -15.58
N LEU A 284 7.77 -16.23 -15.38
CA LEU A 284 8.38 -14.92 -15.10
C LEU A 284 9.22 -14.94 -13.80
N LYS A 285 8.68 -15.53 -12.73
CA LYS A 285 9.37 -15.72 -11.45
C LYS A 285 10.65 -16.54 -11.64
N ALA A 286 10.61 -17.59 -12.46
CA ALA A 286 11.79 -18.39 -12.81
C ALA A 286 12.83 -17.58 -13.60
N CYS A 287 12.40 -16.83 -14.62
CA CYS A 287 13.28 -15.93 -15.38
C CYS A 287 13.95 -14.88 -14.48
N GLN A 288 13.25 -14.34 -13.48
CA GLN A 288 13.81 -13.41 -12.51
C GLN A 288 14.82 -14.10 -11.56
N ALA A 289 14.45 -15.24 -10.97
CA ALA A 289 15.30 -16.00 -10.05
C ALA A 289 16.63 -16.43 -10.71
N HIS A 290 16.57 -16.92 -11.95
CA HIS A 290 17.71 -17.39 -12.73
C HIS A 290 18.32 -16.33 -13.66
N LYS A 291 17.94 -15.05 -13.49
CA LYS A 291 18.53 -13.87 -14.17
C LYS A 291 18.45 -13.90 -15.71
N ARG A 292 17.42 -14.57 -16.26
CA ARG A 292 17.09 -14.67 -17.68
C ARG A 292 16.23 -13.47 -18.13
N PHE A 293 16.79 -12.28 -17.98
CA PHE A 293 16.07 -11.02 -18.22
C PHE A 293 15.63 -10.85 -19.68
N ASP A 294 16.40 -11.41 -20.63
CA ASP A 294 16.07 -11.54 -22.05
C ASP A 294 14.72 -12.22 -22.31
N ARG A 295 14.32 -13.14 -21.42
CA ARG A 295 13.06 -13.87 -21.50
C ARG A 295 11.99 -13.24 -20.63
N ALA A 296 12.37 -12.74 -19.45
CA ALA A 296 11.46 -12.08 -18.51
C ALA A 296 10.62 -10.97 -19.17
N ASP A 297 11.23 -10.11 -20.01
CA ASP A 297 10.53 -9.02 -20.69
C ASP A 297 9.47 -9.52 -21.70
N ARG A 298 9.74 -10.65 -22.40
CA ARG A 298 8.79 -11.28 -23.32
C ARG A 298 7.61 -11.93 -22.58
N VAL A 299 7.91 -12.67 -21.51
CA VAL A 299 6.90 -13.33 -20.67
C VAL A 299 6.01 -12.31 -19.95
N TRP A 300 6.59 -11.18 -19.53
CA TRP A 300 5.84 -10.05 -18.97
C TRP A 300 4.88 -9.42 -19.98
N ALA A 301 5.32 -9.23 -21.24
CA ALA A 301 4.44 -8.74 -22.29
C ALA A 301 3.27 -9.69 -22.59
N ALA A 302 3.53 -11.01 -22.64
CA ALA A 302 2.49 -12.02 -22.80
C ALA A 302 1.50 -12.03 -21.62
N LEU A 303 2.00 -11.92 -20.39
CA LEU A 303 1.16 -11.83 -19.17
C LEU A 303 0.25 -10.59 -19.19
N LEU A 304 0.76 -9.44 -19.61
CA LEU A 304 -0.03 -8.21 -19.72
C LEU A 304 -1.17 -8.34 -20.75
N GLU A 305 -0.91 -8.97 -21.89
CA GLU A 305 -1.95 -9.17 -22.92
C GLU A 305 -2.99 -10.22 -22.47
N ALA A 306 -2.57 -11.30 -21.81
CA ALA A 306 -3.48 -12.29 -21.23
C ALA A 306 -4.44 -11.67 -20.19
N CYS A 307 -3.92 -10.83 -19.29
CA CYS A 307 -4.71 -10.06 -18.32
C CYS A 307 -5.67 -9.07 -19.01
N ARG A 308 -5.22 -8.41 -20.08
CA ARG A 308 -6.03 -7.45 -20.85
C ARG A 308 -7.26 -8.10 -21.50
N VAL A 309 -7.10 -9.28 -22.07
CA VAL A 309 -8.18 -10.01 -22.75
C VAL A 309 -9.25 -10.53 -21.77
N ARG A 310 -8.86 -10.86 -20.53
CA ARG A 310 -9.75 -11.51 -19.54
C ARG A 310 -10.48 -10.56 -18.57
N GLY A 311 -10.24 -9.25 -18.67
CA GLY A 311 -11.05 -8.22 -17.99
C GLY A 311 -11.03 -8.26 -16.46
N ARG A 312 -9.96 -8.79 -15.84
CA ARG A 312 -9.77 -8.82 -14.39
C ARG A 312 -8.65 -7.89 -13.96
N SER A 313 -8.92 -7.08 -12.94
CA SER A 313 -7.91 -6.25 -12.27
C SER A 313 -7.26 -7.05 -11.14
N LEU A 314 -5.92 -7.17 -11.15
CA LEU A 314 -5.16 -7.60 -9.98
C LEU A 314 -5.25 -6.49 -8.92
N LEU A 315 -6.01 -6.75 -7.84
CA LEU A 315 -6.11 -5.83 -6.70
C LEU A 315 -4.98 -6.11 -5.70
N VAL A 316 -3.78 -5.64 -6.02
CA VAL A 316 -2.81 -5.23 -5.00
C VAL A 316 -3.10 -3.76 -4.70
N GLY A 317 -3.47 -3.45 -3.46
CA GLY A 317 -3.69 -2.08 -3.00
C GLY A 317 -2.37 -1.34 -2.82
N GLU A 318 -1.71 -0.96 -3.91
CA GLU A 318 -0.55 -0.08 -3.87
C GLU A 318 -0.98 1.39 -3.88
N ALA A 319 -0.28 2.20 -3.07
CA ALA A 319 -0.27 3.66 -3.13
C ALA A 319 -0.03 4.14 -4.57
N SER A 320 -1.10 4.56 -5.26
CA SER A 320 -1.14 4.34 -6.72
C SER A 320 -0.34 5.35 -7.56
N HIS A 321 0.57 4.80 -8.38
CA HIS A 321 0.86 5.28 -9.74
C HIS A 321 0.24 4.33 -10.78
N VAL A 322 -0.91 3.74 -10.44
CA VAL A 322 -1.71 2.96 -11.38
C VAL A 322 -2.42 3.95 -12.31
N VAL A 323 -2.11 3.87 -13.61
CA VAL A 323 -2.66 4.78 -14.61
C VAL A 323 -4.03 4.25 -15.07
N TYR A 324 -5.08 4.63 -14.35
CA TYR A 324 -6.48 4.33 -14.67
C TYR A 324 -6.95 5.12 -15.91
N ARG A 325 -6.54 4.69 -17.11
CA ARG A 325 -6.76 5.41 -18.39
C ARG A 325 -8.23 5.76 -18.61
N GLU A 326 -9.13 4.84 -18.26
CA GLU A 326 -10.59 4.97 -18.32
C GLU A 326 -11.18 6.01 -17.35
N LEU A 327 -10.43 6.43 -16.31
CA LEU A 327 -10.87 7.42 -15.31
C LEU A 327 -10.22 8.80 -15.51
N GLN A 328 -9.19 8.94 -16.36
CA GLN A 328 -8.37 10.16 -16.49
C GLN A 328 -9.13 11.43 -16.90
N SER A 329 -10.25 11.25 -17.61
CA SER A 329 -11.07 12.33 -18.17
C SER A 329 -12.53 12.26 -17.73
N LEU A 330 -12.81 11.55 -16.63
CA LEU A 330 -14.14 11.57 -16.01
C LEU A 330 -14.25 12.76 -15.04
N PRO A 331 -15.12 13.74 -15.31
CA PRO A 331 -15.30 14.86 -14.39
C PRO A 331 -15.87 14.37 -13.06
N ALA A 332 -15.29 14.84 -11.95
CA ALA A 332 -15.82 14.60 -10.62
C ALA A 332 -17.15 15.35 -10.46
N SER A 333 -18.27 14.65 -10.65
CA SER A 333 -19.61 15.26 -10.75
C SER A 333 -20.24 15.59 -9.39
N ILE A 334 -19.75 15.00 -8.29
CA ILE A 334 -20.21 15.24 -6.92
C ILE A 334 -19.00 15.20 -5.99
N VAL A 335 -18.80 16.25 -5.19
CA VAL A 335 -17.69 16.38 -4.22
C VAL A 335 -18.26 16.32 -2.79
N SER A 336 -18.07 15.19 -2.09
CA SER A 336 -18.68 14.85 -0.78
C SER A 336 -17.89 15.34 0.43
N THR A 337 -18.58 15.98 1.36
CA THR A 337 -18.05 16.92 2.35
C THR A 337 -17.13 16.36 3.46
N LYS A 338 -16.77 15.08 3.41
CA LYS A 338 -16.41 14.32 4.62
C LYS A 338 -14.93 14.34 5.06
N TYR A 339 -13.95 14.53 4.15
CA TYR A 339 -12.53 14.23 4.43
C TYR A 339 -11.48 15.25 3.95
N ARG A 340 -11.87 16.35 3.29
CA ARG A 340 -10.89 17.37 2.86
C ARG A 340 -10.30 18.11 4.06
N THR A 341 -9.05 18.53 3.91
CA THR A 341 -8.30 19.27 4.91
C THR A 341 -8.79 20.71 5.02
N GLY A 342 -8.65 21.28 6.21
CA GLY A 342 -9.06 22.62 6.58
C GLY A 342 -7.97 23.66 6.40
N TYR A 343 -6.72 23.34 6.73
CA TYR A 343 -5.56 24.26 6.62
C TYR A 343 -4.39 23.73 5.79
N HIS A 344 -4.34 22.43 5.45
CA HIS A 344 -3.38 21.94 4.46
C HIS A 344 -3.75 22.41 3.04
N PHE A 345 -2.76 22.85 2.28
CA PHE A 345 -2.97 23.25 0.88
C PHE A 345 -3.42 22.06 0.03
N GLN A 346 -4.50 22.26 -0.71
CA GLN A 346 -4.97 21.36 -1.76
C GLN A 346 -5.80 22.14 -2.79
N PRO A 347 -5.68 21.83 -4.09
CA PRO A 347 -6.42 22.53 -5.14
C PRO A 347 -7.95 22.40 -4.98
N PRO A 348 -8.76 23.24 -5.65
CA PRO A 348 -10.23 23.14 -5.61
C PRO A 348 -10.76 21.73 -5.89
N LYS A 349 -10.05 20.97 -6.73
CA LYS A 349 -10.29 19.56 -7.13
C LYS A 349 -8.95 18.96 -7.61
N ASN A 350 -8.86 17.65 -7.83
CA ASN A 350 -7.78 16.96 -8.56
C ASN A 350 -6.35 17.01 -7.92
N TRP A 351 -5.30 16.63 -8.67
CA TRP A 351 -3.92 16.23 -8.23
C TRP A 351 -2.92 17.39 -7.91
N ILE A 352 -1.73 17.12 -7.31
CA ILE A 352 -0.74 18.14 -6.83
C ILE A 352 0.79 17.75 -6.78
N ASN A 353 1.78 18.64 -7.12
CA ASN A 353 3.18 18.79 -6.57
C ASN A 353 4.10 20.01 -7.03
N GLY A 354 4.70 20.85 -6.15
CA GLY A 354 5.96 21.62 -6.47
C GLY A 354 6.14 23.14 -6.14
N PRO A 355 6.90 23.56 -5.10
CA PRO A 355 6.99 24.95 -4.62
C PRO A 355 8.13 25.86 -5.18
N MET A 356 7.99 27.19 -5.02
CA MET A 356 9.05 28.21 -5.13
C MET A 356 8.76 29.52 -4.33
N TYR A 357 9.70 30.47 -4.31
CA TYR A 357 9.54 31.82 -3.71
C TYR A 357 10.16 32.91 -4.60
N TYR A 358 9.50 34.06 -4.70
CA TYR A 358 9.93 35.20 -5.50
C TYR A 358 9.35 36.54 -4.98
N ASN A 359 10.16 37.59 -4.86
CA ASN A 359 9.73 38.95 -4.52
C ASN A 359 8.77 39.12 -3.33
N GLY A 360 9.01 38.41 -2.23
CA GLY A 360 8.14 38.49 -1.04
C GLY A 360 6.87 37.64 -1.14
N ILE A 361 6.66 36.94 -2.25
CA ILE A 361 5.52 36.08 -2.52
C ILE A 361 6.02 34.64 -2.68
N TYR A 362 5.34 33.71 -2.02
CA TYR A 362 5.53 32.29 -2.22
C TYR A 362 4.64 31.85 -3.38
N HIS A 363 5.19 31.12 -4.36
CA HIS A 363 4.42 30.57 -5.48
C HIS A 363 4.47 29.03 -5.38
N LEU A 364 3.33 28.39 -5.38
CA LEU A 364 3.21 26.94 -5.42
C LEU A 364 2.69 26.53 -6.80
N PHE A 365 3.54 25.85 -7.55
CA PHE A 365 3.11 25.15 -8.76
C PHE A 365 2.74 23.73 -8.40
N TYR A 366 1.93 23.07 -9.22
CA TYR A 366 1.61 21.68 -8.96
C TYR A 366 1.12 20.89 -10.17
N GLN A 367 1.66 19.67 -10.37
CA GLN A 367 1.05 18.72 -11.31
C GLN A 367 -0.43 18.57 -10.97
N TYR A 368 -1.28 18.75 -11.96
CA TYR A 368 -2.71 18.83 -11.81
C TYR A 368 -3.33 18.18 -13.04
N ASN A 369 -4.29 17.27 -12.83
CA ASN A 369 -5.15 16.81 -13.91
C ASN A 369 -6.34 17.78 -13.98
N PRO A 370 -6.59 18.53 -15.06
CA PRO A 370 -7.78 19.38 -15.15
C PRO A 370 -9.08 18.60 -15.33
N ASN A 371 -9.00 17.35 -15.81
CA ASN A 371 -10.13 16.59 -16.35
C ASN A 371 -10.59 15.42 -15.46
N GLY A 372 -9.90 15.12 -14.36
CA GLY A 372 -10.24 14.01 -13.47
C GLY A 372 -9.45 14.00 -12.15
N SER A 373 -9.87 13.15 -11.21
CA SER A 373 -9.25 13.02 -9.88
C SER A 373 -8.03 12.08 -9.85
N VAL A 374 -7.86 11.22 -10.84
CA VAL A 374 -6.71 10.31 -10.98
C VAL A 374 -5.57 10.93 -11.81
N TRP A 375 -4.38 10.32 -11.77
CA TRP A 375 -3.22 10.78 -12.56
C TRP A 375 -3.46 10.67 -14.08
N GLY A 376 -3.32 11.79 -14.79
CA GLY A 376 -3.52 11.91 -16.24
C GLY A 376 -3.58 13.39 -16.66
N ASN A 377 -3.48 13.68 -17.97
CA ASN A 377 -3.61 15.04 -18.54
C ASN A 377 -2.78 16.12 -17.80
N ILE A 378 -1.59 15.77 -17.33
CA ILE A 378 -0.88 16.52 -16.28
C ILE A 378 -0.37 17.89 -16.77
N ILE A 379 -0.83 18.96 -16.13
CA ILE A 379 -0.40 20.36 -16.26
C ILE A 379 0.18 20.89 -14.93
N TRP A 380 0.87 22.02 -14.91
CA TRP A 380 1.21 22.75 -13.69
C TRP A 380 0.16 23.83 -13.41
N ALA A 381 -0.75 23.54 -12.47
CA ALA A 381 -1.57 24.57 -11.85
C ALA A 381 -0.74 25.45 -10.91
N HIS A 382 -1.27 26.61 -10.51
CA HIS A 382 -0.50 27.66 -9.83
C HIS A 382 -1.31 28.30 -8.70
N SER A 383 -0.67 28.60 -7.58
CA SER A 383 -1.22 29.40 -6.49
C SER A 383 -0.14 30.25 -5.85
N VAL A 384 -0.53 31.36 -5.20
CA VAL A 384 0.39 32.29 -4.54
C VAL A 384 -0.04 32.60 -3.11
N SER A 385 0.94 32.90 -2.26
CA SER A 385 0.76 33.19 -0.84
C SER A 385 1.77 34.23 -0.34
N SER A 386 1.41 34.99 0.69
CA SER A 386 2.32 35.91 1.40
C SER A 386 2.86 35.30 2.71
N ASP A 387 2.30 34.19 3.18
CA ASP A 387 2.57 33.60 4.50
C ASP A 387 2.78 32.07 4.51
N LEU A 388 2.54 31.39 3.37
CA LEU A 388 2.47 29.93 3.14
C LEU A 388 1.21 29.23 3.68
N ILE A 389 0.23 29.98 4.17
CA ILE A 389 -0.98 29.45 4.83
C ILE A 389 -2.24 29.90 4.07
N ASN A 390 -2.31 31.16 3.66
CA ASN A 390 -3.38 31.71 2.84
C ASN A 390 -2.96 31.70 1.36
N TRP A 391 -3.75 31.05 0.51
CA TRP A 391 -3.42 30.76 -0.88
C TRP A 391 -4.47 31.28 -1.86
N ILE A 392 -4.02 32.10 -2.80
CA ILE A 392 -4.80 32.63 -3.92
C ILE A 392 -4.56 31.72 -5.13
N PRO A 393 -5.62 31.13 -5.73
CA PRO A 393 -5.51 30.32 -6.93
C PRO A 393 -5.22 31.21 -8.15
N LEU A 394 -4.46 30.68 -9.10
CA LEU A 394 -4.14 31.31 -10.38
C LEU A 394 -4.42 30.32 -11.52
N GLU A 395 -4.45 30.84 -12.75
CA GLU A 395 -4.52 30.01 -13.95
C GLU A 395 -3.28 29.10 -14.08
N PRO A 396 -3.37 27.94 -14.75
CA PRO A 396 -2.23 27.04 -14.93
C PRO A 396 -1.06 27.68 -15.67
N GLY A 397 0.10 27.75 -15.01
CA GLY A 397 1.28 28.44 -15.53
C GLY A 397 2.06 27.66 -16.60
N ILE A 398 2.04 26.32 -16.55
CA ILE A 398 2.70 25.45 -17.55
C ILE A 398 1.74 24.32 -17.94
N TYR A 399 1.56 24.07 -19.23
CA TYR A 399 0.69 23.03 -19.77
C TYR A 399 1.22 22.55 -21.12
N PRO A 400 0.88 21.34 -21.61
CA PRO A 400 1.26 20.85 -22.93
C PRO A 400 0.87 21.83 -24.03
N SER A 401 1.84 22.30 -24.82
CA SER A 401 1.55 23.25 -25.91
C SER A 401 2.59 23.31 -27.03
N LYS A 402 3.71 22.60 -26.90
CA LYS A 402 4.78 22.54 -27.91
C LYS A 402 5.29 21.10 -28.02
N PRO A 403 5.95 20.69 -29.13
CA PRO A 403 6.32 19.28 -29.34
C PRO A 403 7.07 18.65 -28.16
N PHE A 404 7.97 19.39 -27.51
CA PHE A 404 8.79 18.93 -26.38
C PHE A 404 8.04 18.71 -25.05
N ASP A 405 6.74 19.01 -24.99
CA ASP A 405 5.89 18.73 -23.82
C ASP A 405 4.46 18.29 -24.18
N ILE A 406 4.21 17.92 -25.43
CA ILE A 406 2.88 17.69 -25.98
C ILE A 406 2.11 16.56 -25.28
N ASN A 407 2.83 15.55 -24.76
CA ASN A 407 2.26 14.40 -24.07
C ASN A 407 2.24 14.56 -22.54
N GLY A 408 2.67 15.71 -21.99
CA GLY A 408 2.59 16.01 -20.56
C GLY A 408 3.71 16.93 -20.04
N THR A 409 3.39 17.72 -19.01
CA THR A 409 4.35 18.58 -18.30
C THR A 409 4.54 18.06 -16.87
N TRP A 410 5.58 17.23 -16.67
CA TRP A 410 5.90 16.58 -15.40
C TRP A 410 6.74 17.49 -14.48
N SER A 411 7.19 16.96 -13.35
CA SER A 411 7.78 17.72 -12.24
C SER A 411 9.12 18.40 -12.59
N GLY A 412 9.51 19.32 -11.72
CA GLY A 412 10.62 20.23 -11.93
C GLY A 412 10.89 21.10 -10.71
N SER A 413 11.69 22.15 -10.89
CA SER A 413 12.05 23.09 -9.84
C SER A 413 12.24 24.50 -10.41
N ALA A 414 12.03 25.53 -9.59
CA ALA A 414 12.39 26.90 -9.95
C ALA A 414 13.82 27.25 -9.50
N THR A 415 14.50 28.08 -10.27
CA THR A 415 15.80 28.67 -9.92
C THR A 415 15.71 30.19 -10.07
N ILE A 416 16.25 30.95 -9.10
CA ILE A 416 16.34 32.41 -9.21
C ILE A 416 17.73 32.76 -9.77
N LEU A 417 17.77 33.23 -11.01
CA LEU A 417 19.01 33.64 -11.68
C LEU A 417 19.42 35.06 -11.23
N PRO A 418 20.73 35.41 -11.33
CA PRO A 418 21.24 36.76 -11.13
C PRO A 418 20.44 37.83 -11.87
N GLY A 419 20.26 38.99 -11.22
CA GLY A 419 19.32 40.00 -11.69
C GLY A 419 17.85 39.68 -11.36
N ASN A 420 17.61 38.75 -10.41
CA ASN A 420 16.29 38.42 -9.89
C ASN A 420 15.32 37.90 -10.96
N LYS A 421 15.77 36.93 -11.76
CA LYS A 421 15.00 36.34 -12.86
C LYS A 421 14.66 34.89 -12.54
N PRO A 422 13.42 34.55 -12.18
CA PRO A 422 13.03 33.17 -11.95
C PRO A 422 12.96 32.43 -13.30
N VAL A 423 13.40 31.19 -13.29
CA VAL A 423 13.26 30.23 -14.40
C VAL A 423 12.75 28.92 -13.82
N ILE A 424 11.76 28.32 -14.46
CA ILE A 424 11.32 26.95 -14.13
C ILE A 424 12.08 25.99 -15.04
N PHE A 425 12.68 24.96 -14.45
CA PHE A 425 13.21 23.80 -15.15
C PHE A 425 12.25 22.63 -14.88
N TYR A 426 11.73 21.98 -15.92
CA TYR A 426 10.75 20.91 -15.79
C TYR A 426 10.96 19.80 -16.82
N THR A 427 10.42 18.61 -16.56
CA THR A 427 10.40 17.52 -17.52
C THR A 427 9.14 17.60 -18.40
N GLY A 428 9.30 17.66 -19.73
CA GLY A 428 8.21 17.44 -20.67
C GLY A 428 8.26 16.04 -21.27
N ILE A 429 7.12 15.58 -21.79
CA ILE A 429 7.01 14.33 -22.55
C ILE A 429 6.85 14.68 -24.03
N ASP A 430 7.82 14.26 -24.84
CA ASP A 430 7.87 14.50 -26.29
C ASP A 430 6.90 13.57 -27.07
N PRO A 431 6.77 13.71 -28.41
CA PRO A 431 5.87 12.87 -29.22
C PRO A 431 6.24 11.38 -29.20
N ASN A 432 7.50 11.06 -28.87
CA ASN A 432 8.04 9.70 -28.78
C ASN A 432 7.88 9.10 -27.37
N ASN A 433 7.20 9.79 -26.44
CA ASN A 433 7.09 9.46 -25.03
C ASN A 433 8.43 9.46 -24.26
N SER A 434 9.42 10.19 -24.76
CA SER A 434 10.70 10.43 -24.08
C SER A 434 10.56 11.57 -23.07
N GLN A 435 11.19 11.41 -21.91
CA GLN A 435 11.32 12.46 -20.90
C GLN A 435 12.48 13.39 -21.27
N VAL A 436 12.16 14.64 -21.56
CA VAL A 436 13.11 15.68 -21.97
C VAL A 436 13.01 16.87 -21.03
N GLN A 437 14.09 17.64 -20.85
CA GLN A 437 14.11 18.75 -19.90
C GLN A 437 13.98 20.08 -20.61
N ASN A 438 13.03 20.88 -20.13
CA ASN A 438 12.57 22.12 -20.73
C ASN A 438 12.72 23.27 -19.71
N ILE A 439 12.94 24.49 -20.20
CA ILE A 439 12.89 25.69 -19.38
C ILE A 439 11.72 26.60 -19.76
N ALA A 440 11.18 27.31 -18.77
CA ALA A 440 10.16 28.33 -18.94
C ALA A 440 10.52 29.59 -18.14
N PHE A 441 10.21 30.77 -18.70
CA PHE A 441 10.46 32.07 -18.09
C PHE A 441 9.14 32.85 -17.93
N PRO A 442 8.97 33.70 -16.91
CA PRO A 442 7.80 34.56 -16.86
C PRO A 442 7.76 35.53 -18.04
N LYS A 443 6.57 35.71 -18.62
CA LYS A 443 6.32 36.68 -19.69
C LYS A 443 6.44 38.13 -19.22
N ASN A 444 6.11 38.39 -17.95
CA ASN A 444 6.18 39.70 -17.33
C ASN A 444 6.75 39.61 -15.91
N LEU A 445 7.98 40.07 -15.71
CA LEU A 445 8.62 40.12 -14.38
C LEU A 445 8.04 41.19 -13.45
N SER A 446 7.23 42.11 -13.98
CA SER A 446 6.51 43.14 -13.21
C SER A 446 5.17 42.63 -12.69
N ASP A 447 4.70 41.45 -13.13
CA ASP A 447 3.56 40.77 -12.51
C ASP A 447 4.04 40.09 -11.22
N PRO A 448 3.64 40.56 -10.02
CA PRO A 448 4.07 39.96 -8.76
C PRO A 448 3.59 38.51 -8.60
N TYR A 449 2.58 38.08 -9.38
CA TYR A 449 2.05 36.72 -9.33
C TYR A 449 2.62 35.79 -10.40
N LEU A 450 3.37 36.31 -11.38
CA LEU A 450 4.00 35.54 -12.46
C LEU A 450 3.02 34.59 -13.17
N ARG A 451 1.87 35.09 -13.62
CA ARG A 451 0.78 34.27 -14.15
C ARG A 451 1.11 33.62 -15.50
N GLU A 452 1.73 34.36 -16.40
CA GLU A 452 2.03 33.90 -17.76
C GLU A 452 3.49 33.47 -17.93
N TRP A 453 3.73 32.31 -18.54
CA TRP A 453 5.07 31.76 -18.78
C TRP A 453 5.32 31.51 -20.28
N ILE A 454 6.51 31.90 -20.75
CA ILE A 454 7.02 31.64 -22.09
C ILE A 454 7.90 30.40 -22.05
N LYS A 455 7.58 29.43 -22.92
CA LYS A 455 8.41 28.26 -23.22
C LYS A 455 9.18 28.53 -24.53
N PRO A 456 10.51 28.71 -24.51
CA PRO A 456 11.28 29.01 -25.72
C PRO A 456 11.24 27.90 -26.76
N ASP A 457 11.43 28.24 -28.04
CA ASP A 457 11.41 27.28 -29.16
C ASP A 457 12.67 26.40 -29.26
N TYR A 458 13.75 26.77 -28.56
CA TYR A 458 14.96 25.95 -28.46
C TYR A 458 14.86 24.82 -27.42
N ASN A 459 13.72 24.67 -26.73
CA ASN A 459 13.46 23.50 -25.91
C ASN A 459 13.32 22.24 -26.79
N PRO A 460 13.72 21.05 -26.31
CA PRO A 460 14.25 20.78 -24.98
C PRO A 460 15.74 21.11 -24.85
N VAL A 461 16.12 21.76 -23.74
CA VAL A 461 17.51 22.15 -23.45
C VAL A 461 18.39 20.99 -22.98
N ILE A 462 17.80 19.89 -22.51
CA ILE A 462 18.50 18.62 -22.22
C ILE A 462 17.64 17.46 -22.72
N GLN A 463 18.26 16.55 -23.48
CA GLN A 463 17.66 15.31 -23.99
C GLN A 463 18.42 14.08 -23.47
N PRO A 464 17.78 12.91 -23.37
CA PRO A 464 18.48 11.66 -23.05
C PRO A 464 19.46 11.31 -24.18
N ASP A 465 20.72 11.05 -23.83
CA ASP A 465 21.70 10.47 -24.75
C ASP A 465 21.65 8.92 -24.72
N ALA A 466 22.43 8.26 -25.58
CA ALA A 466 22.47 6.80 -25.68
C ALA A 466 22.88 6.04 -24.40
N SER A 467 23.27 6.73 -23.32
CA SER A 467 23.55 6.13 -22.00
C SER A 467 22.45 6.36 -20.96
N ILE A 468 21.35 7.02 -21.33
CA ILE A 468 20.19 7.34 -20.50
C ILE A 468 18.95 6.66 -21.09
N GLU A 469 18.17 5.99 -20.24
CA GLU A 469 16.89 5.39 -20.63
C GLU A 469 15.81 6.50 -20.79
N PRO A 470 15.23 6.73 -21.99
CA PRO A 470 14.36 7.88 -22.22
C PRO A 470 13.08 7.93 -21.36
N SER A 471 12.62 6.79 -20.85
CA SER A 471 11.46 6.67 -19.96
C SER A 471 11.79 6.84 -18.45
N LYS A 472 13.06 7.08 -18.12
CA LYS A 472 13.59 7.14 -16.75
C LYS A 472 14.63 8.27 -16.62
N PHE A 473 14.22 9.49 -16.94
CA PHE A 473 15.08 10.69 -16.92
C PHE A 473 14.26 11.96 -16.64
N ARG A 474 14.04 12.30 -15.37
CA ARG A 474 13.06 13.34 -14.98
C ARG A 474 13.40 14.11 -13.70
N ASP A 475 12.59 15.13 -13.43
CA ASP A 475 12.56 15.93 -12.21
C ASP A 475 13.87 16.73 -11.97
N PRO A 476 14.22 17.70 -12.83
CA PRO A 476 15.39 18.56 -12.63
C PRO A 476 15.32 19.33 -11.31
N THR A 477 16.45 19.43 -10.59
CA THR A 477 16.57 20.20 -9.34
C THR A 477 16.55 21.71 -9.56
N THR A 478 16.43 22.45 -8.46
CA THR A 478 16.93 23.82 -8.38
C THR A 478 18.39 23.83 -8.83
N GLY A 479 18.77 24.80 -9.66
CA GLY A 479 20.14 24.98 -10.10
C GLY A 479 20.98 25.69 -9.04
N TRP A 480 22.27 25.36 -8.96
CA TRP A 480 23.23 26.06 -8.11
C TRP A 480 24.44 26.57 -8.90
N LEU A 481 24.94 27.76 -8.55
CA LEU A 481 26.06 28.39 -9.23
C LEU A 481 27.37 28.05 -8.52
N GLY A 482 28.26 27.32 -9.20
CA GLY A 482 29.56 26.95 -8.64
C GLY A 482 30.59 28.09 -8.67
N PRO A 483 31.72 27.93 -7.95
CA PRO A 483 32.78 28.95 -7.86
C PRO A 483 33.42 29.29 -9.22
N ASP A 484 33.43 28.33 -10.16
CA ASP A 484 33.87 28.49 -11.56
C ASP A 484 32.87 29.26 -12.47
N LYS A 485 31.82 29.86 -11.87
CA LYS A 485 30.72 30.57 -12.54
C LYS A 485 29.93 29.71 -13.53
N ARG A 486 29.84 28.40 -13.29
CA ARG A 486 28.95 27.49 -14.03
C ARG A 486 27.79 27.02 -13.16
N TRP A 487 26.61 27.01 -13.73
CA TRP A 487 25.44 26.36 -13.15
C TRP A 487 25.61 24.85 -13.14
N ARG A 488 25.07 24.21 -12.12
CA ARG A 488 24.80 22.77 -12.07
C ARG A 488 23.30 22.54 -11.91
N VAL A 489 22.84 21.41 -12.44
CA VAL A 489 21.54 20.80 -12.14
C VAL A 489 21.74 19.29 -12.09
N VAL A 490 20.98 18.58 -11.25
CA VAL A 490 20.85 17.12 -11.36
C VAL A 490 19.44 16.71 -11.78
N ILE A 491 19.37 15.63 -12.53
CA ILE A 491 18.13 15.03 -13.03
C ILE A 491 18.10 13.58 -12.54
N GLY A 492 16.94 13.14 -12.07
CA GLY A 492 16.72 11.79 -11.58
C GLY A 492 16.74 10.78 -12.72
N SER A 493 17.49 9.69 -12.56
CA SER A 493 17.56 8.62 -13.56
C SER A 493 17.96 7.28 -12.93
N ARG A 494 18.05 6.24 -13.77
CA ARG A 494 18.59 4.92 -13.42
C ARG A 494 19.49 4.37 -14.52
N ARG A 495 20.34 3.41 -14.14
CA ARG A 495 20.98 2.48 -15.08
C ARG A 495 20.88 1.06 -14.52
N LYS A 496 20.03 0.22 -15.12
CA LYS A 496 19.55 -1.03 -14.49
C LYS A 496 18.94 -0.69 -13.11
N MET A 497 19.34 -1.37 -12.04
CA MET A 497 18.89 -1.10 -10.66
C MET A 497 19.70 -0.03 -9.90
N ARG A 498 20.66 0.64 -10.54
CA ARG A 498 21.41 1.75 -9.93
C ARG A 498 20.67 3.07 -10.15
N GLY A 499 20.23 3.71 -9.08
CA GLY A 499 19.69 5.08 -9.12
C GLY A 499 20.81 6.11 -9.31
N MET A 500 20.53 7.21 -10.01
CA MET A 500 21.53 8.18 -10.44
C MET A 500 21.00 9.62 -10.37
N ALA A 501 21.80 10.51 -9.78
CA ALA A 501 21.64 11.96 -9.91
C ALA A 501 22.54 12.44 -11.07
N VAL A 502 21.99 12.45 -12.29
CA VAL A 502 22.75 12.76 -13.51
C VAL A 502 23.04 14.25 -13.55
N LEU A 503 24.32 14.61 -13.52
CA LEU A 503 24.77 15.99 -13.40
C LEU A 503 24.98 16.64 -14.77
N TYR A 504 24.48 17.86 -14.93
CA TYR A 504 24.73 18.74 -16.06
C TYR A 504 25.34 20.06 -15.61
N ARG A 505 26.09 20.71 -16.50
CA ARG A 505 26.73 22.02 -16.27
C ARG A 505 26.35 23.00 -17.39
N SER A 506 26.14 24.27 -17.06
CA SER A 506 25.89 25.34 -18.04
C SER A 506 26.59 26.64 -17.66
N LYS A 507 26.85 27.53 -18.64
CA LYS A 507 27.32 28.91 -18.39
C LYS A 507 26.17 29.93 -18.36
N ASP A 508 25.09 29.66 -19.09
CA ASP A 508 24.03 30.60 -19.46
C ASP A 508 22.63 30.12 -19.09
N PHE A 509 22.52 28.94 -18.46
CA PHE A 509 21.28 28.23 -18.13
C PHE A 509 20.49 27.70 -19.34
N VAL A 510 21.03 27.81 -20.56
CA VAL A 510 20.40 27.36 -21.81
C VAL A 510 21.19 26.19 -22.42
N HIS A 511 22.50 26.33 -22.57
CA HIS A 511 23.36 25.31 -23.15
C HIS A 511 23.92 24.41 -22.03
N TRP A 512 23.45 23.18 -21.95
CA TRP A 512 23.79 22.24 -20.89
C TRP A 512 24.68 21.10 -21.40
N ILE A 513 25.79 20.87 -20.71
CA ILE A 513 26.76 19.82 -21.00
C ILE A 513 26.73 18.80 -19.86
N LYS A 514 26.47 17.53 -20.19
CA LYS A 514 26.48 16.41 -19.25
C LYS A 514 27.87 16.21 -18.64
N ALA A 515 27.95 15.98 -17.33
CA ALA A 515 29.19 15.63 -16.66
C ALA A 515 29.56 14.15 -16.92
N LYS A 516 30.87 13.85 -16.93
CA LYS A 516 31.40 12.49 -17.19
C LYS A 516 30.90 11.43 -16.19
N HIS A 517 30.56 11.85 -14.97
CA HIS A 517 29.98 11.03 -13.92
C HIS A 517 28.74 11.71 -13.33
N PRO A 518 27.80 10.97 -12.74
CA PRO A 518 26.74 11.58 -11.93
C PRO A 518 27.32 12.29 -10.71
N LEU A 519 26.54 13.19 -10.10
CA LEU A 519 26.89 13.80 -8.82
C LEU A 519 27.04 12.70 -7.74
N HIS A 520 26.06 11.79 -7.70
CA HIS A 520 26.05 10.58 -6.89
C HIS A 520 25.20 9.46 -7.52
N SER A 521 25.40 8.22 -7.09
CA SER A 521 24.58 7.07 -7.51
C SER A 521 24.74 5.87 -6.56
N SER A 522 23.64 5.25 -6.12
CA SER A 522 23.66 4.04 -5.29
C SER A 522 23.13 2.81 -6.03
N LYS A 523 23.55 1.61 -5.60
CA LYS A 523 23.14 0.33 -6.20
C LYS A 523 21.81 -0.12 -5.59
N ASN A 524 21.02 -0.86 -6.37
CA ASN A 524 19.79 -1.53 -5.90
C ASN A 524 18.69 -0.59 -5.38
N THR A 525 18.76 0.71 -5.71
CA THR A 525 17.77 1.73 -5.34
C THR A 525 16.73 2.01 -6.42
N GLY A 526 16.82 1.36 -7.58
CA GLY A 526 15.88 1.56 -8.69
C GLY A 526 15.96 2.96 -9.31
N MET A 527 14.82 3.54 -9.69
CA MET A 527 14.73 4.90 -10.22
C MET A 527 14.75 5.93 -9.08
N TRP A 528 15.57 6.97 -9.26
CA TRP A 528 15.57 8.15 -8.40
C TRP A 528 14.65 9.21 -9.01
N GLU A 529 13.57 9.51 -8.32
CA GLU A 529 12.58 10.55 -8.65
C GLU A 529 12.79 11.77 -7.75
N CYS A 530 12.31 12.93 -8.21
CA CYS A 530 12.31 14.18 -7.45
C CYS A 530 13.57 14.39 -6.59
N PRO A 531 14.78 14.36 -7.18
CA PRO A 531 15.98 14.69 -6.44
C PRO A 531 15.89 16.12 -5.88
N ASP A 532 16.64 16.35 -4.82
CA ASP A 532 16.92 17.68 -4.29
C ASP A 532 18.34 17.71 -3.71
N PHE A 533 19.04 18.82 -3.92
CA PHE A 533 20.44 18.97 -3.53
C PHE A 533 20.71 20.38 -3.03
N PHE A 534 21.08 20.51 -1.76
CA PHE A 534 21.22 21.81 -1.13
C PHE A 534 22.21 21.81 0.05
N PRO A 535 22.78 22.97 0.40
CA PRO A 535 23.64 23.13 1.56
C PRO A 535 22.85 23.35 2.87
N VAL A 536 23.45 22.91 3.98
CA VAL A 536 22.99 23.13 5.36
C VAL A 536 24.15 23.59 6.24
N SER A 537 23.85 24.49 7.18
CA SER A 537 24.86 24.98 8.12
C SER A 537 25.16 23.95 9.21
N LEU A 538 26.43 23.80 9.58
CA LEU A 538 26.85 23.01 10.74
C LEU A 538 26.47 23.66 12.09
N LYS A 539 25.99 24.91 12.11
CA LYS A 539 25.66 25.65 13.34
C LYS A 539 24.36 26.46 13.20
N GLY A 540 23.49 26.35 14.21
CA GLY A 540 22.22 27.08 14.29
C GLY A 540 21.12 26.51 13.40
N LYS A 541 19.99 27.22 13.32
CA LYS A 541 18.78 26.80 12.58
C LYS A 541 18.52 27.59 11.27
N ARG A 542 19.50 28.37 10.78
CA ARG A 542 19.36 29.17 9.55
C ARG A 542 19.50 28.29 8.31
N GLY A 543 18.64 28.54 7.32
CA GLY A 543 18.79 27.99 5.97
C GLY A 543 19.92 28.67 5.21
N LEU A 544 20.36 28.04 4.13
CA LEU A 544 21.38 28.56 3.21
C LEU A 544 20.82 28.59 1.78
N ASP A 545 21.26 29.58 0.99
CA ASP A 545 21.03 29.59 -0.45
C ASP A 545 21.62 28.34 -1.10
N THR A 546 21.01 27.86 -2.18
CA THR A 546 21.41 26.60 -2.83
C THR A 546 22.83 26.66 -3.42
N SER A 547 23.41 27.85 -3.62
CA SER A 547 24.79 28.06 -4.08
C SER A 547 25.82 28.24 -2.97
N GLU A 548 25.45 28.19 -1.69
CA GLU A 548 26.36 28.37 -0.55
C GLU A 548 27.34 27.21 -0.35
N TYR A 549 28.58 27.52 0.01
CA TYR A 549 29.63 26.53 0.28
C TYR A 549 30.71 27.06 1.23
N GLY A 550 31.39 26.14 1.91
CA GLY A 550 32.51 26.48 2.79
C GLY A 550 32.80 25.44 3.87
N PRO A 551 33.78 25.68 4.75
CA PRO A 551 34.14 24.75 5.83
C PRO A 551 33.04 24.55 6.88
N GLY A 552 32.11 25.50 7.01
CA GLY A 552 30.96 25.42 7.93
C GLY A 552 29.70 24.78 7.32
N VAL A 553 29.79 24.18 6.13
CA VAL A 553 28.64 23.75 5.32
C VAL A 553 28.72 22.25 5.02
N LYS A 554 27.62 21.54 5.23
CA LYS A 554 27.37 20.19 4.68
C LYS A 554 26.35 20.30 3.55
N HIS A 555 26.25 19.25 2.73
CA HIS A 555 25.24 19.17 1.69
C HIS A 555 24.30 18.00 1.99
N VAL A 556 23.03 18.18 1.66
CA VAL A 556 22.00 17.15 1.68
C VAL A 556 21.72 16.75 0.25
N LEU A 557 21.77 15.45 -0.02
CA LEU A 557 21.21 14.87 -1.24
C LEU A 557 19.99 14.04 -0.85
N LYS A 558 18.81 14.49 -1.29
CA LYS A 558 17.53 13.79 -1.16
C LYS A 558 17.11 13.19 -2.49
N VAL A 559 16.50 12.02 -2.45
CA VAL A 559 15.85 11.33 -3.58
C VAL A 559 14.56 10.67 -3.14
N SER A 560 13.59 10.55 -4.03
CA SER A 560 12.41 9.68 -3.85
C SER A 560 12.66 8.37 -4.60
N LEU A 561 12.46 7.21 -3.95
CA LEU A 561 12.74 5.91 -4.56
C LEU A 561 11.45 5.29 -5.13
N ASP A 562 11.39 5.17 -6.46
CA ASP A 562 10.30 4.55 -7.23
C ASP A 562 9.95 3.13 -6.72
N VAL A 563 10.94 2.44 -6.15
CA VAL A 563 10.84 1.05 -5.67
C VAL A 563 10.34 0.87 -4.24
N THR A 564 10.45 1.88 -3.37
CA THR A 564 9.93 1.79 -1.97
C THR A 564 8.83 2.82 -1.66
N ARG A 565 8.57 3.77 -2.56
CA ARG A 565 7.56 4.84 -2.39
C ARG A 565 7.77 5.73 -1.17
N TYR A 566 9.03 5.89 -0.73
CA TYR A 566 9.46 6.86 0.29
C TYR A 566 10.57 7.77 -0.26
N GLU A 567 10.80 8.93 0.36
CA GLU A 567 12.07 9.65 0.19
C GLU A 567 13.12 9.26 1.22
N TYR A 568 14.37 9.41 0.80
CA TYR A 568 15.55 9.24 1.62
C TYR A 568 16.48 10.42 1.37
N TYR A 569 17.19 10.83 2.41
CA TYR A 569 18.25 11.81 2.29
C TYR A 569 19.53 11.31 2.97
N THR A 570 20.64 11.80 2.44
CA THR A 570 21.97 11.64 3.04
C THR A 570 22.51 13.01 3.39
N VAL A 571 23.32 13.10 4.44
CA VAL A 571 24.16 14.27 4.73
C VAL A 571 25.60 13.92 4.35
N GLY A 572 26.30 14.86 3.72
CA GLY A 572 27.63 14.59 3.19
C GLY A 572 28.40 15.84 2.76
N LYS A 573 29.52 15.61 2.08
CA LYS A 573 30.40 16.66 1.56
C LYS A 573 30.32 16.75 0.04
N TYR A 574 30.20 17.96 -0.47
CA TYR A 574 30.29 18.25 -1.90
C TYR A 574 31.69 18.77 -2.24
N HIS A 575 32.32 18.14 -3.23
CA HIS A 575 33.66 18.45 -3.70
C HIS A 575 33.56 19.19 -5.05
N HIS A 576 33.30 20.50 -4.99
CA HIS A 576 33.07 21.38 -6.15
C HIS A 576 34.11 21.22 -7.29
N MET A 577 35.40 21.08 -6.94
CA MET A 577 36.50 20.94 -7.92
C MET A 577 36.38 19.72 -8.83
N ILE A 578 35.75 18.64 -8.36
CA ILE A 578 35.54 17.39 -9.10
C ILE A 578 34.04 17.10 -9.32
N ASP A 579 33.16 18.02 -8.94
CA ASP A 579 31.71 17.86 -8.92
C ASP A 579 31.22 16.51 -8.37
N ARG A 580 31.75 16.10 -7.21
CA ARG A 580 31.37 14.83 -6.56
C ARG A 580 30.75 15.07 -5.20
N TYR A 581 29.59 14.46 -4.95
CA TYR A 581 29.02 14.36 -3.62
C TYR A 581 29.45 13.03 -2.99
N VAL A 582 29.76 13.07 -1.70
CA VAL A 582 30.14 11.91 -0.88
C VAL A 582 29.31 11.96 0.41
N PRO A 583 28.36 11.03 0.63
CA PRO A 583 27.70 10.87 1.92
C PRO A 583 28.70 10.69 3.06
N ASP A 584 28.38 11.16 4.25
CA ASP A 584 29.13 10.81 5.45
C ASP A 584 28.95 9.31 5.76
N ASN A 585 29.94 8.67 6.38
CA ASN A 585 29.89 7.22 6.70
C ASN A 585 28.71 6.81 7.60
N THR A 586 28.02 7.77 8.23
CA THR A 586 26.82 7.59 9.07
C THR A 586 25.51 7.84 8.31
N SER A 587 25.55 8.15 7.02
CA SER A 587 24.39 8.37 6.14
C SER A 587 24.34 7.29 5.05
N ALA A 588 23.59 6.21 5.30
CA ALA A 588 23.34 5.19 4.30
C ALA A 588 22.59 5.78 3.09
N ASP A 589 23.02 5.40 1.88
CA ASP A 589 22.53 5.95 0.60
C ASP A 589 21.57 5.00 -0.16
N ASP A 590 21.02 4.03 0.57
CA ASP A 590 20.03 3.05 0.11
C ASP A 590 18.71 3.17 0.89
N HIS A 591 17.86 2.15 0.81
CA HIS A 591 16.54 2.12 1.46
C HIS A 591 16.57 1.98 2.99
N THR A 592 17.75 1.89 3.61
CA THR A 592 17.96 1.94 5.08
C THR A 592 18.33 3.35 5.58
N GLY A 593 18.46 4.32 4.66
CA GLY A 593 18.83 5.71 4.96
C GLY A 593 17.79 6.51 5.76
N LEU A 594 18.16 7.74 6.10
CA LEU A 594 17.29 8.67 6.81
C LEU A 594 16.14 9.13 5.90
N ARG A 595 14.94 9.27 6.47
CA ARG A 595 13.75 9.81 5.80
C ARG A 595 13.37 11.14 6.44
N TYR A 596 12.74 12.06 5.69
CA TYR A 596 12.17 13.27 6.29
C TYR A 596 10.94 12.94 7.15
N ASP A 597 10.14 11.99 6.69
CA ASP A 597 8.95 11.48 7.35
C ASP A 597 8.94 9.94 7.25
N TYR A 598 8.41 9.26 8.26
CA TYR A 598 8.40 7.80 8.35
C TYR A 598 7.04 7.16 7.98
N GLY A 599 6.10 7.97 7.49
CA GLY A 599 4.77 7.60 7.03
C GLY A 599 4.47 7.94 5.57
N ASN A 600 3.30 8.52 5.29
CA ASN A 600 2.82 8.85 3.95
C ASN A 600 3.33 10.24 3.50
N PHE A 601 4.53 10.26 2.92
CA PHE A 601 5.20 11.44 2.40
C PHE A 601 6.02 11.02 1.17
N TYR A 602 5.92 11.76 0.06
CA TYR A 602 6.65 11.47 -1.17
C TYR A 602 6.90 12.73 -2.01
N ALA A 603 7.68 12.59 -3.09
CA ALA A 603 7.99 13.63 -4.09
C ALA A 603 8.49 14.97 -3.49
N SER A 604 9.04 14.94 -2.27
CA SER A 604 9.34 16.13 -1.49
C SER A 604 10.46 17.00 -2.08
N LYS A 605 10.37 18.32 -1.91
CA LYS A 605 11.23 19.32 -2.55
C LYS A 605 11.37 20.57 -1.68
N THR A 606 12.57 21.14 -1.62
CA THR A 606 12.84 22.35 -0.85
C THR A 606 13.05 23.60 -1.71
N PHE A 607 12.83 24.76 -1.10
CA PHE A 607 13.33 26.04 -1.60
C PHE A 607 13.92 26.88 -0.46
N PHE A 608 14.74 27.88 -0.81
CA PHE A 608 15.29 28.84 0.14
C PHE A 608 14.41 30.09 0.23
N ASP A 609 13.90 30.36 1.43
CA ASP A 609 13.20 31.60 1.79
C ASP A 609 14.26 32.63 2.23
N LEU A 610 14.69 33.45 1.27
CA LEU A 610 15.69 34.50 1.48
C LEU A 610 15.21 35.53 2.52
N GLY A 611 13.91 35.85 2.53
CA GLY A 611 13.33 36.86 3.42
C GLY A 611 13.38 36.47 4.90
N LYS A 612 13.21 35.18 5.20
CA LYS A 612 13.27 34.64 6.58
C LYS A 612 14.51 33.78 6.87
N GLN A 613 15.48 33.74 5.94
CA GLN A 613 16.75 33.00 6.07
C GLN A 613 16.56 31.53 6.50
N ARG A 614 15.60 30.85 5.87
CA ARG A 614 15.19 29.48 6.19
C ARG A 614 15.02 28.63 4.94
N ARG A 615 15.23 27.32 5.04
CA ARG A 615 14.88 26.37 3.98
C ARG A 615 13.53 25.76 4.31
N ILE A 616 12.64 25.70 3.32
CA ILE A 616 11.26 25.23 3.48
C ILE A 616 11.11 23.97 2.66
N LEU A 617 10.61 22.91 3.29
CA LEU A 617 10.32 21.62 2.69
C LEU A 617 8.83 21.55 2.38
N TRP A 618 8.50 21.08 1.18
CA TRP A 618 7.18 20.57 0.83
C TRP A 618 7.28 19.08 0.55
N GLY A 619 6.24 18.32 0.91
CA GLY A 619 6.05 16.96 0.47
C GLY A 619 4.61 16.73 0.04
N TRP A 620 4.40 15.69 -0.74
CA TRP A 620 3.09 15.24 -1.17
C TRP A 620 2.71 14.00 -0.36
N SER A 621 1.59 14.09 0.37
CA SER A 621 0.95 12.94 1.00
C SER A 621 -0.18 12.48 0.09
N ASN A 622 -0.12 11.24 -0.39
CA ASN A 622 -1.15 10.73 -1.30
C ASN A 622 -2.38 10.24 -0.53
N GLU A 623 -3.45 9.87 -1.22
CA GLU A 623 -4.65 9.29 -0.57
C GLU A 623 -4.41 7.82 -0.16
N SER A 624 -5.08 7.36 0.89
CA SER A 624 -5.01 5.97 1.39
C SER A 624 -6.39 5.28 1.48
N ASP A 625 -7.39 5.85 0.82
CA ASP A 625 -8.66 5.19 0.45
C ASP A 625 -8.60 4.75 -1.02
N THR A 626 -9.75 4.55 -1.68
CA THR A 626 -9.80 3.95 -3.03
C THR A 626 -9.92 5.00 -4.13
N ALA A 627 -9.47 4.69 -5.36
CA ALA A 627 -9.65 5.57 -6.53
C ALA A 627 -11.13 5.93 -6.83
N SER A 628 -12.08 5.12 -6.34
CA SER A 628 -13.52 5.41 -6.38
C SER A 628 -13.96 6.42 -5.30
N ASP A 629 -13.30 6.41 -4.13
CA ASP A 629 -13.48 7.43 -3.11
C ASP A 629 -12.82 8.77 -3.51
N ASP A 630 -11.70 8.74 -4.23
CA ASP A 630 -11.01 9.93 -4.75
C ASP A 630 -11.88 10.78 -5.68
N GLN A 631 -12.72 10.15 -6.48
CA GLN A 631 -13.70 10.83 -7.33
C GLN A 631 -14.75 11.60 -6.52
N ALA A 632 -14.94 11.28 -5.23
CA ALA A 632 -16.19 11.50 -4.54
C ALA A 632 -16.18 12.53 -3.40
N LYS A 633 -15.07 13.20 -3.00
CA LYS A 633 -14.91 13.74 -1.61
C LYS A 633 -14.43 15.22 -1.40
N GLY A 634 -15.30 16.24 -1.32
CA GLY A 634 -14.93 17.64 -0.98
C GLY A 634 -15.64 18.41 0.17
N TRP A 635 -14.92 18.70 1.28
CA TRP A 635 -15.03 19.76 2.36
C TRP A 635 -16.26 19.82 3.31
N ALA A 636 -16.18 20.00 4.64
CA ALA A 636 -15.11 19.99 5.67
C ALA A 636 -15.71 19.83 7.11
N GLY A 637 -14.88 19.68 8.16
CA GLY A 637 -15.19 19.55 9.60
C GLY A 637 -13.96 19.38 10.55
N ILE A 638 -13.64 20.45 11.31
CA ILE A 638 -12.69 20.64 12.45
C ILE A 638 -11.17 20.35 12.31
N GLN A 639 -10.36 21.10 13.07
CA GLN A 639 -8.90 21.25 12.92
C GLN A 639 -8.24 21.47 14.29
N SER A 640 -7.06 20.89 14.56
CA SER A 640 -6.33 21.14 15.83
C SER A 640 -4.81 21.00 15.71
N ASP A 641 -4.08 21.80 16.49
CA ASP A 641 -2.65 21.65 16.76
C ASP A 641 -2.49 21.32 18.25
N VAL A 642 -1.81 20.21 18.56
CA VAL A 642 -1.68 19.68 19.92
C VAL A 642 -0.21 19.51 20.26
N GLU A 643 0.25 20.12 21.35
CA GLU A 643 1.61 19.92 21.88
C GLU A 643 1.55 19.35 23.29
N VAL A 644 2.21 18.20 23.50
CA VAL A 644 2.24 17.49 24.77
C VAL A 644 3.67 17.09 25.13
N SER A 645 4.03 17.20 26.41
CA SER A 645 5.33 16.80 26.93
C SER A 645 5.20 15.77 28.05
N PHE A 646 5.68 14.57 27.80
CA PHE A 646 5.60 13.43 28.70
C PHE A 646 6.87 13.31 29.56
N GLU A 647 6.71 13.18 30.87
CA GLU A 647 7.73 12.82 31.85
C GLU A 647 7.63 11.32 32.18
N VAL A 648 8.74 10.59 32.06
CA VAL A 648 8.81 9.14 32.32
C VAL A 648 9.58 8.88 33.61
N SER A 649 8.86 8.40 34.62
CA SER A 649 9.34 8.25 36.00
C SER A 649 10.44 7.17 36.12
N GLY A 650 10.07 5.89 35.95
CA GLY A 650 10.95 4.73 36.01
C GLY A 650 11.23 4.13 34.63
N LEU A 651 12.49 4.13 34.20
CA LEU A 651 12.90 3.44 32.96
C LEU A 651 13.20 1.95 33.18
N ASP A 652 13.28 1.50 34.42
CA ASP A 652 13.65 0.11 34.77
C ASP A 652 12.60 -0.92 34.34
N LYS A 653 11.35 -0.48 34.15
CA LYS A 653 10.27 -1.30 33.57
C LYS A 653 10.32 -1.39 32.03
N ALA A 654 11.19 -0.64 31.34
CA ALA A 654 11.27 -0.69 29.89
C ALA A 654 11.61 -2.10 29.40
N GLU A 655 10.86 -2.60 28.40
CA GLU A 655 11.01 -3.98 27.94
C GLU A 655 12.31 -4.15 27.11
N PRO A 656 12.94 -5.35 27.10
CA PRO A 656 14.17 -5.56 26.35
C PRO A 656 14.02 -5.23 24.86
N PHE A 657 15.02 -4.57 24.28
CA PHE A 657 15.12 -4.35 22.85
C PHE A 657 15.83 -5.54 22.18
N ASP A 658 15.18 -6.20 21.22
CA ASP A 658 15.87 -7.16 20.33
C ASP A 658 16.60 -6.36 19.23
N GLU A 659 17.92 -6.52 19.13
CA GLU A 659 18.74 -5.82 18.12
C GLU A 659 18.37 -6.20 16.67
N LYS A 660 17.60 -7.28 16.47
CA LYS A 660 17.02 -7.65 15.18
C LYS A 660 15.86 -6.74 14.73
N TRP A 661 15.27 -5.94 15.63
CA TRP A 661 14.20 -4.98 15.30
C TRP A 661 14.76 -3.74 14.59
N THR A 662 15.28 -3.96 13.39
CA THR A 662 15.82 -2.90 12.51
C THR A 662 14.72 -2.11 11.79
N ASP A 663 13.54 -2.70 11.57
CA ASP A 663 12.38 -2.03 10.99
C ASP A 663 11.40 -1.55 12.08
N PRO A 664 11.26 -0.23 12.30
CA PRO A 664 10.33 0.32 13.27
C PRO A 664 8.86 0.13 12.87
N GLN A 665 8.50 0.09 11.58
CA GLN A 665 7.11 -0.07 11.12
C GLN A 665 6.60 -1.48 11.45
N VAL A 666 7.42 -2.51 11.22
CA VAL A 666 7.13 -3.90 11.62
C VAL A 666 7.00 -4.01 13.14
N LEU A 667 7.93 -3.42 13.89
CA LEU A 667 7.86 -3.39 15.36
C LEU A 667 6.58 -2.70 15.85
N CYS A 668 6.15 -1.62 15.19
CA CYS A 668 4.91 -0.91 15.49
C CYS A 668 3.67 -1.80 15.26
N GLY A 669 3.62 -2.56 14.17
CA GLY A 669 2.56 -3.53 13.91
C GLY A 669 2.48 -4.64 14.98
N LEU A 670 3.62 -5.05 15.54
CA LEU A 670 3.71 -6.05 16.61
C LEU A 670 3.42 -5.49 18.01
N LYS A 671 3.67 -4.19 18.24
CA LYS A 671 3.67 -3.52 19.55
C LYS A 671 2.81 -2.25 19.57
N GLY A 672 1.73 -2.24 18.79
CA GLY A 672 0.78 -1.12 18.65
C GLY A 672 0.01 -0.79 19.93
N ALA A 673 -0.97 0.11 19.82
CA ALA A 673 -1.64 0.76 20.96
C ALA A 673 -2.37 -0.23 21.88
N ALA A 674 -2.88 -1.33 21.33
CA ALA A 674 -3.59 -2.37 22.08
C ALA A 674 -2.68 -3.29 22.90
N VAL A 675 -1.38 -3.37 22.59
CA VAL A 675 -0.44 -4.28 23.25
C VAL A 675 0.17 -3.56 24.45
N LYS A 676 -0.10 -3.99 25.67
CA LYS A 676 0.55 -3.42 26.87
C LYS A 676 2.07 -3.61 26.80
N GLY A 677 2.81 -2.63 27.30
CA GLY A 677 4.27 -2.67 27.42
C GLY A 677 4.72 -2.23 28.80
N GLY A 678 6.04 -2.26 29.01
CA GLY A 678 6.66 -1.73 30.22
C GLY A 678 6.48 -0.22 30.34
N VAL A 679 7.19 0.51 29.48
CA VAL A 679 7.09 1.97 29.34
C VAL A 679 6.39 2.27 28.01
N GLY A 680 5.09 2.55 28.11
CA GLY A 680 4.19 2.71 26.97
C GLY A 680 3.47 1.42 26.55
N PRO A 681 2.54 1.50 25.58
CA PRO A 681 2.33 2.63 24.70
C PRO A 681 1.61 3.80 25.40
N PHE A 682 2.14 5.02 25.24
CA PHE A 682 1.54 6.26 25.74
C PHE A 682 1.59 7.35 24.67
N GLY A 683 0.64 8.30 24.68
CA GLY A 683 0.57 9.33 23.65
C GLY A 683 -0.82 9.93 23.50
N LEU A 684 -1.22 10.21 22.26
CA LEU A 684 -2.51 10.76 21.89
C LEU A 684 -3.37 9.72 21.15
N LEU A 685 -4.69 9.75 21.39
CA LEU A 685 -5.69 9.20 20.49
C LEU A 685 -6.35 10.38 19.79
N VAL A 686 -6.10 10.51 18.50
CA VAL A 686 -6.63 11.58 17.65
C VAL A 686 -7.72 11.04 16.73
N LEU A 687 -8.65 11.90 16.30
CA LEU A 687 -9.78 11.53 15.45
C LEU A 687 -10.50 10.30 16.01
N ALA A 688 -10.79 10.34 17.32
CA ALA A 688 -11.40 9.25 18.06
C ALA A 688 -12.91 9.47 18.22
N SER A 689 -13.71 8.41 18.18
CA SER A 689 -15.13 8.51 18.51
C SER A 689 -15.30 8.55 20.03
N GLY A 690 -16.38 9.16 20.53
CA GLY A 690 -16.63 9.27 21.98
C GLY A 690 -16.72 7.91 22.72
N ASP A 691 -16.94 6.81 21.98
CA ASP A 691 -16.96 5.43 22.46
C ASP A 691 -15.68 4.62 22.12
N LEU A 692 -14.66 5.27 21.57
CA LEU A 692 -13.37 4.69 21.15
C LEU A 692 -13.46 3.48 20.20
N LYS A 693 -14.57 3.34 19.47
CA LYS A 693 -14.68 2.38 18.35
C LYS A 693 -13.78 2.77 17.18
N GLU A 694 -13.67 4.07 16.92
CA GLU A 694 -12.68 4.64 16.01
C GLU A 694 -11.65 5.44 16.81
N GLN A 695 -10.38 5.34 16.43
CA GLN A 695 -9.26 6.11 16.99
C GLN A 695 -8.01 5.94 16.11
N THR A 696 -7.21 6.99 15.96
CA THR A 696 -5.84 6.91 15.46
C THR A 696 -4.88 7.15 16.61
N ALA A 697 -4.05 6.16 16.94
CA ALA A 697 -3.14 6.27 18.08
C ALA A 697 -1.77 6.78 17.63
N VAL A 698 -1.37 7.95 18.14
CA VAL A 698 -0.03 8.53 18.01
C VAL A 698 0.69 8.28 19.32
N LEU A 699 1.71 7.43 19.33
CA LEU A 699 2.26 6.89 20.58
C LEU A 699 3.78 6.78 20.59
N PHE A 700 4.33 6.80 21.80
CA PHE A 700 5.68 6.37 22.11
C PHE A 700 5.69 5.04 22.87
N ARG A 701 6.79 4.30 22.71
CA ARG A 701 7.18 3.16 23.55
C ARG A 701 8.68 3.21 23.79
N VAL A 702 9.12 2.87 25.01
CA VAL A 702 10.55 2.86 25.37
C VAL A 702 11.01 1.45 25.69
N PHE A 703 12.12 1.06 25.08
CA PHE A 703 12.80 -0.21 25.25
C PHE A 703 14.17 -0.03 25.89
N LYS A 704 14.71 -1.11 26.49
CA LYS A 704 16.04 -1.17 27.09
C LYS A 704 16.97 -2.03 26.24
N ALA A 705 17.97 -1.39 25.62
CA ALA A 705 19.11 -2.05 24.98
C ALA A 705 20.31 -2.09 25.95
N PRO A 706 21.39 -2.88 25.70
CA PRO A 706 22.44 -3.13 26.69
C PRO A 706 23.06 -1.86 27.32
N ASN A 707 23.29 -0.82 26.53
CA ASN A 707 23.96 0.42 26.95
C ASN A 707 23.11 1.70 26.74
N LYS A 708 21.83 1.59 26.34
CA LYS A 708 20.97 2.75 26.06
C LYS A 708 19.48 2.38 26.10
N HIS A 709 18.63 3.39 26.17
CA HIS A 709 17.21 3.22 25.88
C HIS A 709 16.95 3.49 24.39
N VAL A 710 15.97 2.79 23.82
CA VAL A 710 15.51 2.99 22.44
C VAL A 710 14.07 3.46 22.50
N VAL A 711 13.77 4.60 21.88
CA VAL A 711 12.42 5.16 21.83
C VAL A 711 11.84 4.94 20.43
N LEU A 712 10.67 4.30 20.38
CA LEU A 712 9.88 4.11 19.17
C LEU A 712 8.74 5.13 19.17
N MET A 713 8.56 5.84 18.05
CA MET A 713 7.36 6.64 17.76
C MET A 713 6.52 5.92 16.72
N CYS A 714 5.20 5.92 16.89
CA CYS A 714 4.25 5.11 16.14
C CYS A 714 2.98 5.90 15.80
N HIS A 715 2.49 5.78 14.57
CA HIS A 715 1.08 5.93 14.21
C HIS A 715 0.48 4.53 14.01
N ASP A 716 -0.52 4.20 14.80
CA ASP A 716 -1.32 2.97 14.71
C ASP A 716 -2.75 3.35 14.28
N PRO A 717 -3.05 3.29 12.96
CA PRO A 717 -4.38 3.54 12.43
C PRO A 717 -5.22 2.26 12.31
N SER A 718 -4.87 1.15 12.98
CA SER A 718 -5.62 -0.12 12.90
C SER A 718 -7.10 0.03 13.24
N LYS A 719 -7.43 0.96 14.15
CA LYS A 719 -8.79 1.36 14.53
C LYS A 719 -9.24 2.71 13.96
N SER A 720 -8.53 3.30 12.99
CA SER A 720 -8.84 4.65 12.47
C SER A 720 -10.20 4.79 11.77
N SER A 721 -10.85 3.69 11.41
CA SER A 721 -12.12 3.70 10.68
C SER A 721 -12.82 2.34 10.73
N LEU A 722 -14.15 2.33 10.79
CA LEU A 722 -15.00 1.15 10.59
C LEU A 722 -15.24 0.84 9.11
N ARG A 723 -14.82 1.70 8.17
CA ARG A 723 -14.96 1.44 6.73
C ARG A 723 -14.15 0.20 6.33
N PRO A 724 -14.74 -0.77 5.59
CA PRO A 724 -14.00 -1.88 5.01
C PRO A 724 -13.12 -1.41 3.86
N ASN A 725 -12.12 -2.22 3.51
CA ASN A 725 -11.24 -2.05 2.33
C ASN A 725 -10.38 -0.77 2.28
N LEU A 726 -10.30 0.01 3.37
CA LEU A 726 -9.32 1.09 3.50
C LEU A 726 -7.93 0.54 3.81
N TYR A 727 -6.89 1.17 3.25
CA TYR A 727 -5.51 0.90 3.59
C TYR A 727 -5.15 1.59 4.92
N LYS A 728 -4.69 0.81 5.91
CA LYS A 728 -4.41 1.28 7.29
C LYS A 728 -3.04 0.77 7.78
N PRO A 729 -1.93 1.13 7.11
CA PRO A 729 -0.58 0.71 7.52
C PRO A 729 -0.18 1.39 8.84
N SER A 730 0.52 0.66 9.72
CA SER A 730 1.20 1.29 10.85
C SER A 730 2.49 1.96 10.35
N PHE A 731 2.71 3.21 10.77
CA PHE A 731 3.92 3.97 10.44
C PHE A 731 4.72 4.24 11.71
N ALA A 732 6.05 4.21 11.62
CA ALA A 732 6.90 4.37 12.80
C ALA A 732 8.34 4.75 12.45
N GLY A 733 8.99 5.43 13.39
CA GLY A 733 10.41 5.76 13.36
C GLY A 733 11.00 5.66 14.76
N PHE A 734 12.30 5.36 14.84
CA PHE A 734 13.05 5.49 16.10
C PHE A 734 13.36 6.97 16.36
N VAL A 735 13.23 7.39 17.61
CA VAL A 735 13.50 8.76 18.04
C VAL A 735 14.90 8.83 18.63
N ASP A 736 15.77 9.65 18.03
CA ASP A 736 17.11 9.92 18.55
C ASP A 736 17.03 10.82 19.80
N VAL A 737 16.72 10.25 20.95
CA VAL A 737 16.67 10.98 22.22
C VAL A 737 17.26 10.15 23.36
N ASP A 738 18.12 10.78 24.16
CA ASP A 738 18.59 10.19 25.40
C ASP A 738 17.57 10.42 26.52
N ILE A 739 16.49 9.63 26.47
CA ILE A 739 15.41 9.66 27.46
C ILE A 739 15.89 9.35 28.89
N SER A 740 17.08 8.75 29.05
CA SER A 740 17.66 8.49 30.36
C SER A 740 18.17 9.76 31.05
N LYS A 741 18.68 10.72 30.28
CA LYS A 741 19.12 12.03 30.75
C LYS A 741 17.98 13.03 30.84
N THR A 742 17.13 13.11 29.81
CA THR A 742 16.07 14.13 29.77
C THR A 742 14.89 13.78 30.65
N LYS A 743 14.58 12.47 30.81
CA LYS A 743 13.33 11.94 31.39
C LYS A 743 12.05 12.50 30.74
N LYS A 744 12.19 13.23 29.63
CA LYS A 744 11.14 13.96 28.94
C LYS A 744 11.16 13.68 27.45
N ILE A 745 9.97 13.57 26.86
CA ILE A 745 9.78 13.53 25.41
C ILE A 745 8.58 14.39 24.99
N SER A 746 8.79 15.26 24.01
CA SER A 746 7.74 16.09 23.42
C SER A 746 7.13 15.40 22.19
N LEU A 747 5.85 15.65 21.98
CA LEU A 747 5.08 15.31 20.79
C LEU A 747 4.25 16.52 20.41
N ARG A 748 4.38 16.99 19.17
CA ARG A 748 3.41 17.89 18.56
C ARG A 748 2.66 17.14 17.46
N THR A 749 1.35 17.28 17.39
CA THR A 749 0.52 16.63 16.37
C THR A 749 -0.45 17.64 15.77
N LEU A 750 -0.33 17.81 14.45
CA LEU A 750 -1.23 18.56 13.59
C LEU A 750 -2.33 17.61 13.11
N ILE A 751 -3.58 17.94 13.41
CA ILE A 751 -4.77 17.13 13.10
C ILE A 751 -5.65 17.93 12.14
N ASP A 752 -5.85 17.41 10.94
CA ASP A 752 -6.66 18.08 9.92
C ASP A 752 -7.53 17.09 9.14
N HIS A 753 -8.67 16.72 9.72
CA HIS A 753 -9.71 15.86 9.13
C HIS A 753 -9.24 14.44 8.75
N SER A 754 -8.53 14.29 7.63
CA SER A 754 -8.02 13.02 7.09
C SER A 754 -6.50 12.93 7.06
N VAL A 755 -5.79 13.93 7.58
CA VAL A 755 -4.33 13.88 7.78
C VAL A 755 -3.98 14.16 9.24
N VAL A 756 -2.96 13.44 9.70
CA VAL A 756 -2.33 13.61 11.00
C VAL A 756 -0.82 13.66 10.77
N GLU A 757 -0.20 14.81 11.04
CA GLU A 757 1.27 14.96 11.01
C GLU A 757 1.78 15.07 12.45
N SER A 758 2.71 14.22 12.85
CA SER A 758 3.27 14.21 14.20
C SER A 758 4.78 14.37 14.23
N PHE A 759 5.25 15.19 15.16
CA PHE A 759 6.64 15.62 15.35
C PHE A 759 7.12 15.20 16.74
N GLY A 760 7.84 14.09 16.82
CA GLY A 760 8.46 13.60 18.05
C GLY A 760 9.78 14.28 18.35
N ALA A 761 10.02 14.61 19.63
CA ALA A 761 11.23 15.23 20.14
C ALA A 761 11.68 16.45 19.31
N GLU A 762 10.83 17.48 19.24
CA GLU A 762 11.05 18.72 18.48
C GLU A 762 11.26 18.51 16.96
N GLY A 763 10.67 17.45 16.39
CA GLY A 763 10.77 17.16 14.95
C GLY A 763 12.01 16.37 14.54
N LYS A 764 12.66 15.66 15.48
CA LYS A 764 13.68 14.66 15.16
C LYS A 764 13.11 13.44 14.42
N THR A 765 11.83 13.14 14.66
CA THR A 765 11.09 12.08 13.98
C THR A 765 9.74 12.64 13.56
N CYS A 766 9.45 12.62 12.26
CA CYS A 766 8.17 13.05 11.70
C CYS A 766 7.40 11.82 11.19
N ILE A 767 6.08 11.78 11.41
CA ILE A 767 5.19 10.77 10.87
C ILE A 767 3.91 11.42 10.37
N THR A 768 3.65 11.31 9.08
CA THR A 768 2.42 11.72 8.41
C THR A 768 1.56 10.49 8.14
N SER A 769 0.27 10.52 8.48
CA SER A 769 -0.66 9.44 8.16
C SER A 769 -1.99 9.96 7.64
N ARG A 770 -2.58 9.21 6.71
CA ARG A 770 -3.92 9.46 6.19
C ARG A 770 -4.93 8.51 6.81
N VAL A 771 -6.06 9.06 7.25
CA VAL A 771 -7.09 8.31 7.98
C VAL A 771 -8.48 8.80 7.57
N TYR A 772 -9.47 7.89 7.57
CA TYR A 772 -10.81 8.18 7.05
C TYR A 772 -11.89 7.61 7.99
N PRO A 773 -12.01 8.14 9.23
CA PRO A 773 -13.02 7.72 10.20
C PRO A 773 -14.42 7.77 9.60
N SER A 774 -15.37 7.02 10.15
CA SER A 774 -16.77 7.02 9.71
C SER A 774 -17.69 7.69 10.72
N LEU A 775 -17.31 7.68 12.01
CA LEU A 775 -17.98 8.24 13.19
C LEU A 775 -17.23 9.49 13.71
N ALA A 776 -15.91 9.41 13.88
CA ALA A 776 -15.10 10.45 14.53
C ALA A 776 -14.81 11.65 13.62
N ILE A 777 -15.81 12.51 13.39
CA ILE A 777 -15.79 13.54 12.34
C ILE A 777 -16.53 14.80 12.80
N GLY A 778 -15.96 15.97 12.53
CA GLY A 778 -16.56 17.22 13.01
C GLY A 778 -16.67 17.19 14.54
N GLU A 779 -17.81 17.60 15.07
CA GLU A 779 -18.10 17.63 16.51
C GLU A 779 -18.06 16.24 17.20
N ASP A 780 -18.21 15.14 16.43
CA ASP A 780 -18.09 13.78 16.96
C ASP A 780 -16.63 13.31 17.13
N ALA A 781 -15.64 14.06 16.61
CA ALA A 781 -14.23 13.71 16.73
C ALA A 781 -13.61 14.25 18.03
N HIS A 782 -13.08 13.34 18.84
CA HIS A 782 -12.50 13.60 20.14
C HIS A 782 -10.97 13.43 20.14
N LEU A 783 -10.33 14.11 21.08
CA LEU A 783 -8.90 14.03 21.38
C LEU A 783 -8.73 13.49 22.80
N TYR A 784 -7.91 12.45 22.97
CA TYR A 784 -7.55 11.92 24.29
C TYR A 784 -6.05 11.82 24.44
N VAL A 785 -5.56 12.02 25.67
CA VAL A 785 -4.22 11.59 26.08
C VAL A 785 -4.37 10.22 26.75
N PHE A 786 -3.49 9.26 26.43
CA PHE A 786 -3.58 7.90 26.96
C PHE A 786 -2.22 7.34 27.42
N ASN A 787 -2.29 6.41 28.37
CA ASN A 787 -1.18 5.52 28.74
C ASN A 787 -1.74 4.10 28.94
N ASN A 788 -1.20 3.14 28.21
CA ASN A 788 -1.53 1.71 28.29
C ASN A 788 -0.29 0.86 28.64
N GLY A 789 0.76 1.49 29.17
CA GLY A 789 1.93 0.83 29.76
C GLY A 789 1.73 0.40 31.22
N LEU A 790 2.74 -0.28 31.78
CA LEU A 790 2.84 -0.65 33.20
C LEU A 790 3.54 0.41 34.07
N GLU A 791 4.19 1.37 33.44
CA GLU A 791 4.83 2.52 34.08
C GLU A 791 3.93 3.76 34.05
N GLU A 792 3.97 4.54 35.12
CA GLU A 792 3.28 5.83 35.19
C GLU A 792 4.08 6.90 34.41
N VAL A 793 3.38 7.52 33.46
CA VAL A 793 3.89 8.61 32.63
C VAL A 793 3.11 9.87 32.98
N ARG A 794 3.82 10.91 33.43
CA ARG A 794 3.24 12.19 33.81
C ARG A 794 3.15 13.11 32.61
N ILE A 795 2.04 13.82 32.46
CA ILE A 795 1.93 14.94 31.51
C ILE A 795 2.52 16.17 32.20
N SER A 796 3.64 16.67 31.70
CA SER A 796 4.32 17.85 32.25
C SER A 796 3.83 19.17 31.65
N ASN A 797 3.35 19.10 30.40
CA ASN A 797 2.65 20.18 29.71
C ASN A 797 1.70 19.58 28.67
N LEU A 798 0.55 20.22 28.44
CA LEU A 798 -0.38 19.93 27.35
C LEU A 798 -1.02 21.24 26.91
N ASN A 799 -0.74 21.62 25.67
CA ASN A 799 -1.41 22.70 24.97
C ASN A 799 -2.21 22.10 23.80
N ALA A 800 -3.42 22.58 23.58
CA ALA A 800 -4.21 22.25 22.40
C ALA A 800 -4.86 23.54 21.87
N TRP A 801 -4.68 23.78 20.58
CA TRP A 801 -5.24 24.93 19.89
C TRP A 801 -6.26 24.45 18.86
N GLU A 802 -7.41 25.13 18.81
CA GLU A 802 -8.32 25.06 17.68
C GLU A 802 -7.72 25.89 16.53
N MET A 803 -7.66 25.29 15.34
CA MET A 803 -7.05 25.94 14.18
C MET A 803 -8.13 26.57 13.30
N THR A 804 -7.98 27.85 12.98
CA THR A 804 -8.92 28.58 12.12
C THR A 804 -8.65 28.30 10.64
N LYS A 805 -9.70 27.98 9.88
CA LYS A 805 -9.61 27.77 8.42
C LYS A 805 -9.01 28.99 7.69
N PRO A 806 -7.86 28.87 7.01
CA PRO A 806 -7.30 29.95 6.21
C PRO A 806 -8.05 30.15 4.88
N ARG A 807 -7.79 31.28 4.22
CA ARG A 807 -8.25 31.53 2.86
C ARG A 807 -7.45 30.67 1.89
N MET A 808 -8.03 29.59 1.40
CA MET A 808 -7.42 28.75 0.37
C MET A 808 -8.42 28.53 -0.75
N ASN A 809 -8.03 28.92 -1.96
CA ASN A 809 -8.74 28.55 -3.19
C ASN A 809 -10.22 28.98 -3.23
N THR A 810 -10.49 30.17 -2.68
CA THR A 810 -11.78 30.90 -2.71
C THR A 810 -11.80 31.96 -3.81
#